data_AF-A0A7W5FJM1-F1
#
_entry.id   AF-A0A7W5FJM1-F1
#
_cell.length_a   1.000
_cell.length_b   1.000
_cell.length_c   1.000
_cell.angle_alpha   90.00
_cell.angle_beta   90.00
_cell.angle_gamma   90.00
#
_symmetry.space_group_name_H-M   'P 1'
#
loop_
_entity.id
_entity.type
_entity.pdbx_description
1 polymer ?
#
loop_
_entity_poly.entity_id
_entity_poly.type
_entity_poly.pdbx_seq_one_letter_code
_entity_poly.pdbx_strand_id
1 'polypeptide(L)'
;MEAVAVGVRRGPSSYLARLRLDRATVETRFGLRFETVDDDLGPAALALIRLAGGDLIGFGRLQYDAEPGVEVVHYTARPPREVVAELLAESGLTHQDLSWMSGGLPGAEFEPVARSVTEAVLYLTGDPDGEVQVTTDRTEVRRGERTVLVDPASDGLLDAAQWQEHSRRCARLAAELLRVFGERRPTAAEHERARHLLECAVDCAAEVTRLVPAGTGQVPVRHLWTADGLRALRQRAADFGVPRIDRELARRRLDLAEFVAVFGPPPVDRTAPMEPPLARSGSDASMFLDFQECRCGGKLLSFGERSLPVGDHEVLTVKARCTRRVWHRFRFRFTVRPGTLGTAHWQMSLRGEPSHLVDPGQWLVMATVYSAGDEQAHAMNMKLAASSVEEAMLFVPPGADVVPEEEIRSRHGQEMLAAGPDLFRWPRLLAARDDYLAASGPEDPGPELHPLPARGVTEALMFMDLHRCECGTAEFHRQAPERGGDPARLTLRYHGVCLACRHERAFVFTVPRDDPDPDPLGYGLSMPGDGPSALLDAGQLWMIGEMNAERANQLEHAATGDWDDDSWEAMLAALATSVAVYDELLALLPPGAGAMPDGEFRTPAGRSRLRHLPESFTRDHLSAERARRRHRLDEFLAGVPEPD
;
A
#
# COMPACT_ATOMS: atom_id res chain seq x y z
N MET A 1 37.30 -6.29 33.55
CA MET A 1 37.30 -6.57 32.10
C MET A 1 38.61 -7.25 31.76
N GLU A 2 38.58 -8.52 31.37
CA GLU A 2 39.76 -9.24 30.88
C GLU A 2 39.86 -9.05 29.36
N ALA A 3 40.97 -8.51 28.88
CA ALA A 3 41.27 -8.50 27.45
C ALA A 3 41.60 -9.92 27.02
N VAL A 4 40.70 -10.56 26.27
CA VAL A 4 40.91 -11.92 25.77
C VAL A 4 41.73 -11.87 24.49
N ALA A 5 42.95 -12.40 24.53
CA ALA A 5 43.79 -12.53 23.34
C ALA A 5 43.25 -13.58 22.35
N VAL A 6 43.48 -13.28 21.08
CA VAL A 6 43.02 -13.93 19.84
C VAL A 6 42.95 -15.47 19.93
N GLY A 7 41.73 -16.02 19.80
CA GLY A 7 41.51 -17.48 19.75
C GLY A 7 40.04 -17.97 19.68
N VAL A 8 39.05 -17.08 19.55
CA VAL A 8 37.62 -17.46 19.58
C VAL A 8 37.12 -17.79 18.17
N ARG A 9 36.49 -18.95 17.98
CA ARG A 9 35.82 -19.32 16.70
C ARG A 9 34.71 -18.32 16.40
N ARG A 10 34.78 -17.67 15.23
CA ARG A 10 33.80 -16.67 14.77
C ARG A 10 32.44 -17.33 14.49
N GLY A 11 31.40 -16.93 15.22
CA GLY A 11 30.01 -17.04 14.76
C GLY A 11 29.66 -15.92 13.76
N PRO A 12 28.47 -15.92 13.15
CA PRO A 12 28.02 -14.80 12.32
C PRO A 12 28.02 -13.50 13.15
N SER A 13 28.68 -12.46 12.66
CA SER A 13 28.79 -11.15 13.32
C SER A 13 27.66 -10.23 12.88
N SER A 14 27.05 -9.52 13.82
CA SER A 14 26.11 -8.42 13.56
C SER A 14 26.64 -7.12 14.15
N TYR A 15 26.56 -6.03 13.40
CA TYR A 15 26.92 -4.70 13.88
C TYR A 15 25.83 -4.21 14.85
N LEU A 16 26.22 -3.73 16.04
CA LEU A 16 25.26 -3.21 17.02
C LEU A 16 25.10 -1.70 16.93
N ALA A 17 26.22 -0.98 17.02
CA ALA A 17 26.25 0.47 17.10
C ALA A 17 27.69 0.98 16.91
N ARG A 18 27.83 2.27 16.60
CA ARG A 18 29.04 3.08 16.63
C ARG A 18 29.05 3.87 17.93
N LEU A 19 30.17 3.92 18.63
CA LEU A 19 30.34 4.79 19.79
C LEU A 19 30.70 6.20 19.34
N ARG A 20 30.02 7.20 19.90
CA ARG A 20 30.34 8.63 19.75
C ARG A 20 31.40 9.08 20.77
N LEU A 21 32.33 8.20 21.11
CA LEU A 21 33.38 8.48 22.07
C LEU A 21 34.70 8.60 21.33
N ASP A 22 35.45 9.66 21.65
CA ASP A 22 36.82 9.79 21.17
C ASP A 22 37.73 8.71 21.79
N ARG A 23 38.87 8.49 21.15
CA ARG A 23 39.86 7.49 21.58
C ARG A 23 40.27 7.69 23.05
N ALA A 24 40.54 8.92 23.47
CA ALA A 24 41.01 9.21 24.82
C ALA A 24 39.97 8.83 25.88
N THR A 25 38.68 9.05 25.57
CA THR A 25 37.56 8.67 26.43
C THR A 25 37.42 7.17 26.51
N VAL A 26 37.57 6.45 25.40
CA VAL A 26 37.55 4.98 25.39
C VAL A 26 38.72 4.40 26.18
N GLU A 27 39.93 4.92 25.99
CA GLU A 27 41.15 4.50 26.72
C GLU A 27 41.01 4.76 28.23
N THR A 28 40.51 5.93 28.62
CA THR A 28 40.37 6.33 30.03
C THR A 28 39.24 5.59 30.72
N ARG A 29 38.07 5.48 30.07
CA ARG A 29 36.86 4.92 30.66
C ARG A 29 36.90 3.39 30.73
N PHE A 30 37.54 2.74 29.75
CA PHE A 30 37.59 1.29 29.66
C PHE A 30 38.98 0.69 29.92
N GLY A 31 40.00 1.53 30.19
CA GLY A 31 41.36 1.06 30.45
C GLY A 31 42.03 0.41 29.22
N LEU A 32 41.54 0.72 28.01
CA LEU A 32 42.08 0.19 26.76
C LEU A 32 43.34 0.97 26.38
N ARG A 33 44.34 0.32 25.78
CA ARG A 33 45.52 0.98 25.18
C ARG A 33 45.63 0.57 23.73
N PHE A 34 45.48 1.51 22.80
CA PHE A 34 45.44 1.22 21.36
C PHE A 34 46.84 1.09 20.73
N GLU A 35 47.92 1.31 21.50
CA GLU A 35 49.31 1.33 21.03
C GLU A 35 49.91 -0.07 20.75
N THR A 36 49.16 -1.15 20.97
CA THR A 36 49.62 -2.55 20.80
C THR A 36 48.97 -3.30 19.65
N VAL A 37 48.19 -2.63 18.79
CA VAL A 37 47.51 -3.29 17.66
C VAL A 37 48.33 -3.11 16.40
N ASP A 38 48.80 -4.23 15.86
CA ASP A 38 49.59 -4.31 14.62
C ASP A 38 48.78 -3.79 13.42
N ASP A 39 49.33 -2.87 12.63
CA ASP A 39 48.66 -2.24 11.48
C ASP A 39 48.40 -3.25 10.32
N ASP A 40 49.01 -4.43 10.38
CA ASP A 40 48.88 -5.51 9.38
C ASP A 40 47.61 -6.37 9.56
N LEU A 41 46.81 -6.14 10.61
CA LEU A 41 45.53 -6.81 10.81
C LEU A 41 44.38 -5.96 10.24
N GLY A 42 43.97 -6.24 8.99
CA GLY A 42 42.75 -5.67 8.40
C GLY A 42 41.53 -5.80 9.34
N PRO A 43 40.44 -5.03 9.13
CA PRO A 43 39.52 -4.51 10.17
C PRO A 43 39.17 -5.55 11.24
N ALA A 44 40.01 -5.64 12.27
CA ALA A 44 39.89 -6.62 13.34
C ALA A 44 39.74 -5.89 14.66
N ALA A 45 38.82 -6.38 15.48
CA ALA A 45 38.47 -5.79 16.77
C ALA A 45 39.71 -5.51 17.65
N LEU A 46 39.83 -4.26 18.10
CA LEU A 46 40.81 -3.67 19.01
C LEU A 46 40.67 -4.16 20.46
N ALA A 47 39.46 -4.51 20.89
CA ALA A 47 39.20 -5.01 22.24
C ALA A 47 37.98 -5.94 22.26
N LEU A 48 37.95 -6.90 23.18
CA LEU A 48 36.79 -7.74 23.46
C LEU A 48 36.39 -7.56 24.93
N ILE A 49 35.11 -7.26 25.18
CA ILE A 49 34.52 -7.28 26.52
C ILE A 49 33.57 -8.47 26.61
N ARG A 50 33.67 -9.24 27.69
CA ARG A 50 32.68 -10.26 28.04
C ARG A 50 31.63 -9.66 28.98
N LEU A 51 30.37 -9.65 28.57
CA LEU A 51 29.25 -9.24 29.43
C LEU A 51 28.91 -10.34 30.46
N ALA A 52 28.15 -10.02 31.51
CA ALA A 52 27.77 -11.00 32.54
C ALA A 52 26.99 -12.20 31.96
N GLY A 53 26.21 -12.00 30.90
CA GLY A 53 25.51 -13.04 30.14
C GLY A 53 26.42 -13.94 29.30
N GLY A 54 27.73 -13.70 29.29
CA GLY A 54 28.74 -14.50 28.59
C GLY A 54 29.03 -14.05 27.16
N ASP A 55 28.26 -13.09 26.64
CA ASP A 55 28.42 -12.51 25.30
C ASP A 55 29.76 -11.77 25.16
N LEU A 56 30.33 -11.83 23.95
CA LEU A 56 31.56 -11.11 23.61
C LEU A 56 31.23 -9.92 22.70
N ILE A 57 31.60 -8.73 23.14
CA ILE A 57 31.48 -7.47 22.40
C ILE A 57 32.87 -7.06 21.91
N GLY A 58 33.04 -6.91 20.61
CA GLY A 58 34.26 -6.37 20.01
C GLY A 58 34.18 -4.88 19.76
N PHE A 59 35.30 -4.17 19.94
CA PHE A 59 35.46 -2.77 19.57
C PHE A 59 36.36 -2.69 18.34
N GLY A 60 35.93 -2.12 17.21
CA GLY A 60 36.71 -2.06 15.96
C GLY A 60 37.07 -0.63 15.55
N ARG A 61 38.17 -0.48 14.77
CA ARG A 61 38.57 0.81 14.18
C ARG A 61 38.02 0.87 12.75
N LEU A 62 37.27 1.93 12.41
CA LEU A 62 36.98 2.23 11.00
C LEU A 62 38.19 2.90 10.35
N GLN A 63 38.58 2.41 9.18
CA GLN A 63 39.59 3.06 8.34
C GLN A 63 39.01 4.07 7.34
N TYR A 64 37.67 4.24 7.28
CA TYR A 64 37.00 4.86 6.12
C TYR A 64 36.32 6.22 6.34
N ASP A 65 36.40 6.84 7.52
CA ASP A 65 35.80 8.18 7.75
C ASP A 65 36.84 9.21 8.23
N ALA A 66 36.56 10.49 7.95
CA ALA A 66 37.33 11.65 8.41
C ALA A 66 37.21 11.93 9.92
N GLU A 67 36.32 11.24 10.63
CA GLU A 67 36.10 11.40 12.07
C GLU A 67 36.58 10.16 12.87
N PRO A 68 37.34 10.35 13.96
CA PRO A 68 37.76 9.25 14.83
C PRO A 68 36.55 8.69 15.60
N GLY A 69 36.24 7.41 15.41
CA GLY A 69 35.19 6.69 16.14
C GLY A 69 35.52 5.20 16.34
N VAL A 70 34.86 4.57 17.31
CA VAL A 70 35.01 3.15 17.64
C VAL A 70 33.69 2.42 17.32
N GLU A 71 33.74 1.33 16.56
CA GLU A 71 32.58 0.48 16.29
C GLU A 71 32.39 -0.58 17.37
N VAL A 72 31.13 -0.91 17.69
CA VAL A 72 30.75 -2.00 18.60
C VAL A 72 30.16 -3.15 17.77
N VAL A 73 30.88 -4.26 17.74
CA VAL A 73 30.57 -5.47 16.97
C VAL A 73 30.15 -6.58 17.93
N HIS A 74 29.07 -7.28 17.60
CA HIS A 74 28.55 -8.38 18.42
C HIS A 74 28.81 -9.73 17.79
N TYR A 75 29.23 -10.68 18.62
CA TYR A 75 29.61 -12.03 18.19
C TYR A 75 28.75 -13.10 18.86
N THR A 76 27.41 -12.99 18.82
CA THR A 76 26.53 -13.96 19.50
C THR A 76 25.15 -14.09 18.85
N ALA A 77 24.44 -15.17 19.18
CA ALA A 77 23.09 -15.46 18.69
C ALA A 77 21.98 -14.72 19.46
N ARG A 78 22.31 -14.00 20.55
CA ARG A 78 21.33 -13.20 21.28
C ARG A 78 20.88 -12.00 20.43
N PRO A 79 19.59 -11.61 20.48
CA PRO A 79 19.11 -10.46 19.75
C PRO A 79 19.90 -9.19 20.09
N PRO A 80 20.33 -8.38 19.09
CA PRO A 80 21.08 -7.13 19.27
C PRO A 80 20.60 -6.24 20.42
N ARG A 81 19.28 -6.09 20.56
CA ARG A 81 18.64 -5.25 21.58
C ARG A 81 18.92 -5.67 23.03
N GLU A 82 18.99 -6.97 23.30
CA GLU A 82 19.23 -7.48 24.66
C GLU A 82 20.66 -7.21 25.10
N VAL A 83 21.57 -7.35 24.14
CA VAL A 83 23.00 -7.14 24.33
C VAL A 83 23.31 -5.65 24.52
N VAL A 84 22.59 -4.75 23.84
CA VAL A 84 22.78 -3.30 24.06
C VAL A 84 22.25 -2.86 25.42
N ALA A 85 21.09 -3.34 25.87
CA ALA A 85 20.58 -3.01 27.20
C ALA A 85 21.58 -3.42 28.31
N GLU A 86 22.16 -4.62 28.18
CA GLU A 86 23.18 -5.13 29.08
C GLU A 86 24.50 -4.34 28.97
N LEU A 87 24.95 -4.02 27.75
CA LEU A 87 26.11 -3.17 27.50
C LEU A 87 25.95 -1.81 28.18
N LEU A 88 24.83 -1.11 27.97
CA LEU A 88 24.56 0.21 28.58
C LEU A 88 24.57 0.13 30.11
N ALA A 89 23.97 -0.92 30.68
CA ALA A 89 23.93 -1.13 32.12
C ALA A 89 25.33 -1.38 32.73
N GLU A 90 26.17 -2.19 32.08
CA GLU A 90 27.48 -2.59 32.61
C GLU A 90 28.61 -1.58 32.32
N SER A 91 28.54 -0.87 31.19
CA SER A 91 29.54 0.12 30.78
C SER A 91 29.28 1.54 31.33
N GLY A 92 28.08 1.75 31.89
CA GLY A 92 27.55 3.06 32.24
C GLY A 92 27.32 3.97 31.03
N LEU A 93 27.45 3.45 29.80
CA LEU A 93 27.12 4.19 28.58
C LEU A 93 25.62 4.52 28.57
N THR A 94 25.29 5.59 27.89
CA THR A 94 23.92 6.02 27.64
C THR A 94 23.59 5.82 26.16
N HIS A 95 22.31 5.84 25.82
CA HIS A 95 21.90 5.83 24.41
C HIS A 95 22.46 7.00 23.60
N GLN A 96 22.88 8.11 24.23
CA GLN A 96 23.49 9.25 23.55
C GLN A 96 24.93 8.98 23.12
N ASP A 97 25.60 8.04 23.80
CA ASP A 97 26.96 7.60 23.47
C ASP A 97 26.98 6.61 22.29
N LEU A 98 25.80 6.14 21.84
CA LEU A 98 25.64 5.21 20.73
C LEU A 98 25.03 5.92 19.50
N SER A 99 25.60 5.64 18.34
CA SER A 99 25.08 5.90 17.00
C SER A 99 24.74 4.55 16.40
N TRP A 100 23.47 4.26 16.14
CA TRP A 100 23.07 2.96 15.64
C TRP A 100 23.52 2.76 14.19
N MET A 101 24.11 1.60 13.88
CA MET A 101 24.35 1.16 12.51
C MET A 101 23.40 0.00 12.25
N SER A 102 22.41 0.18 11.39
CA SER A 102 21.63 -0.97 10.94
C SER A 102 22.28 -1.57 9.68
N GLY A 103 22.18 -2.89 9.54
CA GLY A 103 22.83 -3.66 8.49
C GLY A 103 22.42 -3.22 7.09
N GLY A 104 23.35 -2.59 6.38
CA GLY A 104 23.23 -2.24 4.96
C GLY A 104 23.92 -0.94 4.62
N LEU A 105 25.23 -1.02 4.35
CA LEU A 105 26.14 0.02 3.82
C LEU A 105 26.33 1.31 4.68
N PRO A 106 27.56 1.84 4.79
CA PRO A 106 27.82 3.10 5.46
C PRO A 106 27.23 4.29 4.67
N GLY A 107 26.41 5.12 5.31
CA GLY A 107 25.94 6.42 4.75
C GLY A 107 24.43 6.68 4.77
N ALA A 108 23.59 5.70 5.14
CA ALA A 108 22.15 5.93 5.29
C ALA A 108 21.82 6.48 6.69
N GLU A 109 21.39 7.74 6.78
CA GLU A 109 20.70 8.24 7.98
C GLU A 109 19.42 7.43 8.18
N PHE A 110 19.24 6.84 9.37
CA PHE A 110 18.04 6.07 9.67
C PHE A 110 16.84 6.98 9.82
N GLU A 111 15.87 6.83 8.93
CA GLU A 111 14.55 7.40 9.14
C GLU A 111 13.86 6.62 10.28
N PRO A 112 13.43 7.29 11.38
CA PRO A 112 12.74 6.62 12.48
C PRO A 112 11.49 5.88 11.96
N VAL A 113 11.25 4.64 12.41
CA VAL A 113 10.13 3.81 11.93
C VAL A 113 9.10 3.58 13.04
N ALA A 114 7.93 4.17 12.91
CA ALA A 114 6.79 4.00 13.79
C ALA A 114 5.92 2.79 13.40
N ARG A 115 5.22 2.18 14.36
CA ARG A 115 4.23 1.11 14.10
C ARG A 115 2.94 1.62 13.50
N SER A 116 2.65 2.89 13.74
CA SER A 116 1.44 3.52 13.26
C SER A 116 1.67 5.00 12.98
N VAL A 117 0.81 5.56 12.12
CA VAL A 117 0.77 7.01 11.89
C VAL A 117 0.57 7.77 13.19
N THR A 118 -0.23 7.25 14.13
CA THR A 118 -0.43 7.85 15.45
C THR A 118 0.87 7.93 16.24
N GLU A 119 1.65 6.85 16.27
CA GLU A 119 2.96 6.83 16.94
C GLU A 119 3.94 7.82 16.29
N ALA A 120 3.96 7.89 14.96
CA ALA A 120 4.78 8.83 14.20
C ALA A 120 4.41 10.30 14.47
N VAL A 121 3.11 10.62 14.48
CA VAL A 121 2.61 11.97 14.81
C VAL A 121 3.07 12.34 16.22
N LEU A 122 2.76 11.50 17.21
CA LEU A 122 3.10 11.76 18.61
C LEU A 122 4.62 11.89 18.80
N TYR A 123 5.43 11.10 18.11
CA TYR A 123 6.88 11.21 18.13
C TYR A 123 7.39 12.55 17.57
N LEU A 124 6.83 13.03 16.45
CA LEU A 124 7.27 14.26 15.79
C LEU A 124 6.80 15.53 16.51
N THR A 125 5.62 15.49 17.13
CA THR A 125 4.95 16.70 17.63
C THR A 125 4.94 16.77 19.15
N GLY A 126 4.96 15.62 19.83
CA GLY A 126 4.59 15.52 21.24
C GLY A 126 3.12 15.91 21.50
N ASP A 127 2.31 16.11 20.47
CA ASP A 127 0.94 16.65 20.54
C ASP A 127 0.03 15.94 19.51
N PRO A 128 -1.09 15.33 19.92
CA PRO A 128 -2.04 14.72 18.98
C PRO A 128 -2.55 15.68 17.89
N ASP A 129 -2.62 16.99 18.17
CA ASP A 129 -3.08 18.01 17.23
C ASP A 129 -1.93 18.63 16.40
N GLY A 130 -0.70 18.14 16.56
CA GLY A 130 0.45 18.74 15.88
C GLY A 130 0.37 18.54 14.35
N GLU A 131 0.57 19.63 13.61
CA GLU A 131 0.55 19.58 12.15
C GLU A 131 1.72 18.76 11.60
N VAL A 132 1.40 17.72 10.82
CA VAL A 132 2.34 16.87 10.09
C VAL A 132 1.80 16.56 8.70
N GLN A 133 2.69 16.38 7.73
CA GLN A 133 2.37 15.85 6.41
C GLN A 133 2.44 14.33 6.47
N VAL A 134 1.55 13.61 5.80
CA VAL A 134 1.59 12.14 5.73
C VAL A 134 1.47 11.75 4.27
N THR A 135 2.33 10.85 3.80
CA THR A 135 2.29 10.37 2.42
C THR A 135 0.98 9.64 2.12
N THR A 136 0.60 9.59 0.85
CA THR A 136 -0.67 9.02 0.39
C THR A 136 -0.81 7.55 0.77
N ASP A 137 0.28 6.79 0.69
CA ASP A 137 0.39 5.36 1.03
C ASP A 137 0.59 5.10 2.53
N ARG A 138 0.69 6.17 3.35
CA ARG A 138 0.81 6.13 4.81
C ARG A 138 2.12 5.48 5.29
N THR A 139 3.13 5.37 4.44
CA THR A 139 4.44 4.84 4.79
C THR A 139 5.36 5.91 5.38
N GLU A 140 5.02 7.20 5.29
CA GLU A 140 5.82 8.28 5.87
C GLU A 140 4.98 9.39 6.54
N VAL A 141 5.52 9.98 7.60
CA VAL A 141 5.01 11.15 8.31
C VAL A 141 6.12 12.18 8.44
N ARG A 142 5.88 13.43 8.03
CA ARG A 142 6.88 14.50 7.98
C ARG A 142 6.47 15.72 8.80
N ARG A 143 7.45 16.33 9.48
CA ARG A 143 7.32 17.63 10.15
C ARG A 143 8.58 18.46 9.91
N GLY A 144 8.50 19.43 8.99
CA GLY A 144 9.69 20.13 8.51
C GLY A 144 10.63 19.15 7.80
N GLU A 145 11.90 19.13 8.19
CA GLU A 145 12.92 18.22 7.63
C GLU A 145 12.91 16.82 8.28
N ARG A 146 12.09 16.60 9.32
CA ARG A 146 12.05 15.30 10.02
C ARG A 146 11.01 14.40 9.37
N THR A 147 11.44 13.22 8.92
CA THR A 147 10.59 12.15 8.40
C THR A 147 10.57 10.97 9.38
N VAL A 148 9.41 10.34 9.53
CA VAL A 148 9.20 9.08 10.24
C VAL A 148 8.51 8.11 9.29
N LEU A 149 9.13 6.97 9.02
CA LEU A 149 8.50 5.87 8.30
C LEU A 149 7.44 5.17 9.16
N VAL A 150 6.48 4.51 8.55
CA VAL A 150 5.45 3.72 9.23
C VAL A 150 5.50 2.28 8.73
N ASP A 151 5.83 1.38 9.64
CA ASP A 151 5.84 -0.07 9.43
C ASP A 151 5.17 -0.75 10.64
N PRO A 152 3.98 -1.37 10.48
CA PRO A 152 3.30 -2.08 11.56
C PRO A 152 4.13 -3.20 12.21
N ALA A 153 5.15 -3.71 11.52
CA ALA A 153 6.05 -4.73 12.05
C ALA A 153 7.21 -4.14 12.89
N SER A 154 7.35 -2.81 12.97
CA SER A 154 8.43 -2.19 13.73
C SER A 154 8.28 -2.39 15.25
N ASP A 155 9.39 -2.27 15.99
CA ASP A 155 9.37 -2.31 17.46
C ASP A 155 8.74 -1.03 18.07
N GLY A 156 8.45 -0.02 17.25
CA GLY A 156 7.84 1.25 17.62
C GLY A 156 8.80 2.31 18.15
N LEU A 157 8.37 3.58 18.06
CA LEU A 157 9.13 4.74 18.53
C LEU A 157 8.78 5.17 19.96
N LEU A 158 7.62 4.75 20.46
CA LEU A 158 7.14 5.10 21.80
C LEU A 158 7.11 3.86 22.69
N ASP A 159 7.61 4.02 23.91
CA ASP A 159 7.49 3.01 24.95
C ASP A 159 6.11 3.07 25.64
N ALA A 160 5.81 2.08 26.48
CA ALA A 160 4.51 1.97 27.13
C ALA A 160 4.16 3.15 28.04
N ALA A 161 5.16 3.83 28.64
CA ALA A 161 4.91 4.97 29.51
C ALA A 161 4.56 6.22 28.70
N GLN A 162 5.20 6.41 27.55
CA GLN A 162 4.89 7.51 26.64
C GLN A 162 3.47 7.37 26.09
N TRP A 163 3.09 6.16 25.64
CA TRP A 163 1.71 5.88 25.22
C TRP A 163 0.69 6.18 26.31
N GLN A 164 0.96 5.76 27.56
CA GLN A 164 0.06 6.01 28.68
C GLN A 164 -0.07 7.50 29.01
N GLU A 165 1.02 8.28 28.97
CA GLU A 165 0.94 9.72 29.20
C GLU A 165 0.18 10.43 28.08
N HIS A 166 0.38 10.04 26.81
CA HIS A 166 -0.38 10.58 25.69
C HIS A 166 -1.88 10.28 25.83
N SER A 167 -2.25 9.04 26.18
CA SER A 167 -3.65 8.66 26.45
C SER A 167 -4.29 9.60 27.49
N ARG A 168 -3.57 9.84 28.60
CA ARG A 168 -4.05 10.74 29.68
C ARG A 168 -4.13 12.19 29.23
N ARG A 169 -3.15 12.68 28.46
CA ARG A 169 -3.17 14.05 27.94
C ARG A 169 -4.36 14.28 27.01
N CYS A 170 -4.61 13.38 26.06
CA CYS A 170 -5.75 13.47 25.14
C CYS A 170 -7.08 13.46 25.90
N ALA A 171 -7.22 12.59 26.89
CA ALA A 171 -8.41 12.54 27.74
C ALA A 171 -8.63 13.82 28.56
N ARG A 172 -7.56 14.44 29.10
CA ARG A 172 -7.64 15.72 29.80
C ARG A 172 -8.11 16.85 28.88
N LEU A 173 -7.53 16.96 27.69
CA LEU A 173 -7.91 17.98 26.70
C LEU A 173 -9.35 17.80 26.22
N ALA A 174 -9.78 16.56 25.99
CA ALA A 174 -11.18 16.26 25.66
C ALA A 174 -12.12 16.71 26.80
N ALA A 175 -11.80 16.38 28.05
CA ALA A 175 -12.61 16.78 29.21
C ALA A 175 -12.72 18.30 29.35
N GLU A 176 -11.65 19.04 29.06
CA GLU A 176 -11.66 20.50 29.03
C GLU A 176 -12.61 21.06 27.95
N LEU A 177 -12.60 20.50 26.74
CA LEU A 177 -13.55 20.88 25.69
C LEU A 177 -15.00 20.55 26.06
N LEU A 178 -15.24 19.37 26.62
CA LEU A 178 -16.60 18.96 27.03
C LEU A 178 -17.16 19.84 28.15
N ARG A 179 -16.31 20.37 29.04
CA ARG A 179 -16.73 21.35 30.05
C ARG A 179 -17.27 22.63 29.38
N VAL A 180 -16.61 23.10 28.32
CA VAL A 180 -17.10 24.26 27.53
C VAL A 180 -18.43 23.93 26.83
N PHE A 181 -18.64 22.68 26.42
CA PHE A 181 -19.89 22.27 25.75
C PHE A 181 -21.09 22.27 26.70
N GLY A 182 -20.86 22.11 28.01
CA GLY A 182 -21.90 22.28 29.03
C GLY A 182 -22.39 23.72 29.17
N GLU A 183 -21.59 24.70 28.76
CA GLU A 183 -21.91 26.13 28.84
C GLU A 183 -22.52 26.66 27.54
N ARG A 184 -22.23 26.03 26.39
CA ARG A 184 -22.76 26.40 25.07
C ARG A 184 -22.72 25.25 24.07
N ARG A 185 -23.53 25.33 23.02
CA ARG A 185 -23.47 24.37 21.91
C ARG A 185 -22.09 24.40 21.22
N PRO A 186 -21.45 23.23 20.97
CA PRO A 186 -20.18 23.18 20.25
C PRO A 186 -20.37 23.56 18.79
N THR A 187 -19.35 24.19 18.20
CA THR A 187 -19.21 24.26 16.75
C THR A 187 -18.86 22.88 16.19
N ALA A 188 -19.06 22.67 14.87
CA ALA A 188 -18.69 21.41 14.23
C ALA A 188 -17.19 21.07 14.39
N ALA A 189 -16.32 22.08 14.32
CA ALA A 189 -14.88 21.91 14.51
C ALA A 189 -14.52 21.49 15.95
N GLU A 190 -15.18 22.09 16.95
CA GLU A 190 -14.97 21.71 18.34
C GLU A 190 -15.46 20.31 18.65
N HIS A 191 -16.64 19.95 18.10
CA HIS A 191 -17.18 18.59 18.21
C HIS A 191 -16.22 17.56 17.61
N GLU A 192 -15.71 17.82 16.40
CA GLU A 192 -14.76 16.93 15.73
C GLU A 192 -13.44 16.83 16.50
N ARG A 193 -12.94 17.94 17.04
CA ARG A 193 -11.73 17.94 17.87
C ARG A 193 -11.89 17.13 19.15
N ALA A 194 -13.02 17.30 19.86
CA ALA A 194 -13.30 16.54 21.07
C ALA A 194 -13.39 15.03 20.78
N ARG A 195 -14.05 14.67 19.67
CA ARG A 195 -14.10 13.28 19.18
C ARG A 195 -12.71 12.73 18.89
N HIS A 196 -11.89 13.47 18.13
CA HIS A 196 -10.54 13.07 17.76
C HIS A 196 -9.66 12.82 19.00
N LEU A 197 -9.72 13.70 20.00
CA LEU A 197 -8.98 13.54 21.25
C LEU A 197 -9.42 12.29 22.03
N LEU A 198 -10.72 11.97 22.05
CA LEU A 198 -11.24 10.77 22.69
C LEU A 198 -10.81 9.49 21.94
N GLU A 199 -10.88 9.48 20.61
CA GLU A 199 -10.39 8.38 19.78
C GLU A 199 -8.88 8.17 19.98
N CYS A 200 -8.09 9.25 19.96
CA CYS A 200 -6.65 9.20 20.24
C CYS A 200 -6.35 8.64 21.64
N ALA A 201 -7.14 9.01 22.66
CA ALA A 201 -6.98 8.48 24.01
C ALA A 201 -7.24 6.96 24.09
N VAL A 202 -8.24 6.46 23.36
CA VAL A 202 -8.55 5.03 23.22
C VAL A 202 -7.43 4.30 22.50
N ASP A 203 -6.97 4.82 21.37
CA ASP A 203 -5.91 4.20 20.57
C ASP A 203 -4.61 4.10 21.37
N CYS A 204 -4.20 5.18 22.03
CA CYS A 204 -3.00 5.17 22.89
C CYS A 204 -3.12 4.14 24.03
N ALA A 205 -4.28 4.00 24.65
CA ALA A 205 -4.50 2.99 25.70
C ALA A 205 -4.46 1.56 25.14
N ALA A 206 -5.00 1.35 23.94
CA ALA A 206 -4.98 0.05 23.27
C ALA A 206 -3.56 -0.38 22.87
N GLU A 207 -2.69 0.55 22.45
CA GLU A 207 -1.28 0.24 22.17
C GLU A 207 -0.55 -0.28 23.41
N VAL A 208 -0.80 0.31 24.58
CA VAL A 208 -0.22 -0.21 25.84
C VAL A 208 -0.68 -1.64 26.11
N THR A 209 -1.95 -1.98 25.82
CA THR A 209 -2.45 -3.37 25.94
C THR A 209 -1.71 -4.33 25.00
N ARG A 210 -1.41 -3.92 23.76
CA ARG A 210 -0.67 -4.75 22.80
C ARG A 210 0.77 -5.04 23.24
N LEU A 211 1.35 -4.16 24.07
CA LEU A 211 2.69 -4.35 24.65
C LEU A 211 2.73 -5.36 25.81
N VAL A 212 1.58 -5.85 26.28
CA VAL A 212 1.49 -6.89 27.34
C VAL A 212 1.42 -8.27 26.68
N PRO A 213 2.45 -9.13 26.82
CA PRO A 213 2.35 -10.51 26.37
C PRO A 213 1.26 -11.27 27.12
N ALA A 214 0.61 -12.21 26.44
CA ALA A 214 -0.39 -13.06 27.06
C ALA A 214 0.17 -13.76 28.32
N GLY A 215 -0.57 -13.68 29.42
CA GLY A 215 -0.25 -14.36 30.68
C GLY A 215 0.75 -13.67 31.61
N THR A 216 1.38 -12.54 31.23
CA THR A 216 2.35 -11.86 32.12
C THR A 216 1.69 -10.99 33.18
N GLY A 217 0.47 -10.51 32.94
CA GLY A 217 -0.26 -9.62 33.86
C GLY A 217 0.33 -8.21 34.00
N GLN A 218 1.44 -7.90 33.34
CA GLN A 218 2.13 -6.61 33.38
C GLN A 218 2.92 -6.36 32.10
N VAL A 219 3.15 -5.09 31.77
CA VAL A 219 4.04 -4.67 30.68
C VAL A 219 5.48 -5.08 31.03
N PRO A 220 6.15 -5.88 30.19
CA PRO A 220 7.57 -6.22 30.39
C PRO A 220 8.46 -4.98 30.39
N VAL A 221 9.48 -4.95 31.26
CA VAL A 221 10.44 -3.82 31.38
C VAL A 221 11.09 -3.44 30.05
N ARG A 222 11.29 -4.41 29.14
CA ARG A 222 11.82 -4.16 27.78
C ARG A 222 10.95 -3.21 26.93
N HIS A 223 9.68 -3.03 27.27
CA HIS A 223 8.77 -2.07 26.61
C HIS A 223 8.68 -0.72 27.35
N LEU A 224 9.59 -0.47 28.30
CA LEU A 224 9.74 0.77 29.08
C LEU A 224 11.20 1.25 28.98
N TRP A 225 11.70 1.34 27.75
CA TRP A 225 13.11 1.50 27.44
C TRP A 225 13.59 2.96 27.46
N THR A 226 12.69 3.95 27.46
CA THR A 226 13.09 5.35 27.59
C THR A 226 13.44 5.69 29.04
N ALA A 227 14.24 6.75 29.24
CA ALA A 227 14.55 7.25 30.57
C ALA A 227 13.27 7.63 31.36
N ASP A 228 12.26 8.14 30.67
CA ASP A 228 10.97 8.48 31.26
C ASP A 228 10.14 7.24 31.56
N GLY A 229 10.18 6.20 30.71
CA GLY A 229 9.55 4.92 30.97
C GLY A 229 10.12 4.20 32.18
N LEU A 230 11.45 4.13 32.30
CA LEU A 230 12.10 3.57 33.48
C LEU A 230 11.81 4.38 34.76
N ARG A 231 11.73 5.71 34.65
CA ARG A 231 11.34 6.58 35.77
C ARG A 231 9.89 6.33 36.18
N ALA A 232 8.98 6.24 35.20
CA ALA A 232 7.57 5.96 35.43
C ALA A 232 7.38 4.58 36.07
N LEU A 233 8.11 3.56 35.63
CA LEU A 233 8.09 2.23 36.23
C LEU A 233 8.48 2.28 37.71
N ARG A 234 9.56 2.98 38.06
CA ARG A 234 10.01 3.12 39.47
C ARG A 234 9.01 3.86 40.35
N GLN A 235 8.35 4.88 39.80
CA GLN A 235 7.42 5.73 40.56
C GLN A 235 6.00 5.15 40.63
N ARG A 236 5.59 4.43 39.59
CA ARG A 236 4.19 4.05 39.33
C ARG A 236 4.10 2.64 38.72
N ALA A 237 4.83 1.66 39.25
CA ALA A 237 4.81 0.29 38.72
C ALA A 237 3.39 -0.29 38.55
N ALA A 238 2.48 0.02 39.48
CA ALA A 238 1.08 -0.41 39.43
C ALA A 238 0.29 0.14 38.20
N ASP A 239 0.77 1.22 37.57
CA ASP A 239 0.14 1.77 36.35
C ASP A 239 0.37 0.90 35.12
N PHE A 240 1.33 -0.04 35.16
CA PHE A 240 1.71 -0.92 34.06
C PHE A 240 1.22 -2.37 34.24
N GLY A 241 0.34 -2.61 35.22
CA GLY A 241 -0.37 -3.89 35.38
C GLY A 241 -1.62 -3.97 34.51
N VAL A 242 -1.91 -5.15 33.96
CA VAL A 242 -3.08 -5.42 33.10
C VAL A 242 -4.39 -4.92 33.70
N PRO A 243 -4.72 -5.16 35.00
CA PRO A 243 -5.97 -4.65 35.57
C PRO A 243 -6.10 -3.13 35.58
N ARG A 244 -4.98 -2.38 35.55
CA ARG A 244 -4.98 -0.91 35.51
C ARG A 244 -5.11 -0.43 34.06
N ILE A 245 -4.38 -1.07 33.13
CA ILE A 245 -4.44 -0.79 31.69
C ILE A 245 -5.85 -1.06 31.16
N ASP A 246 -6.44 -2.22 31.48
CA ASP A 246 -7.79 -2.59 31.04
C ASP A 246 -8.85 -1.63 31.58
N ARG A 247 -8.74 -1.23 32.85
CA ARG A 247 -9.64 -0.22 33.44
C ARG A 247 -9.51 1.13 32.75
N GLU A 248 -8.30 1.53 32.38
CA GLU A 248 -8.08 2.79 31.67
C GLU A 248 -8.65 2.73 30.26
N LEU A 249 -8.39 1.66 29.50
CA LEU A 249 -8.96 1.45 28.16
C LEU A 249 -10.50 1.38 28.20
N ALA A 250 -11.08 0.62 29.13
CA ALA A 250 -12.52 0.54 29.32
C ALA A 250 -13.12 1.92 29.64
N ARG A 251 -12.43 2.72 30.48
CA ARG A 251 -12.86 4.09 30.78
C ARG A 251 -12.82 4.98 29.54
N ARG A 252 -11.78 4.93 28.72
CA ARG A 252 -11.70 5.75 27.48
C ARG A 252 -12.76 5.37 26.46
N ARG A 253 -13.06 4.08 26.32
CA ARG A 253 -14.15 3.61 25.46
C ARG A 253 -15.50 4.10 25.95
N LEU A 254 -15.73 4.10 27.27
CA LEU A 254 -16.94 4.67 27.86
C LEU A 254 -17.03 6.17 27.60
N ASP A 255 -15.96 6.94 27.85
CA ASP A 255 -15.94 8.39 27.61
C ASP A 255 -16.28 8.71 26.12
N LEU A 256 -15.73 7.94 25.16
CA LEU A 256 -16.07 8.07 23.73
C LEU A 256 -17.51 7.67 23.40
N ALA A 257 -18.01 6.58 23.99
CA ALA A 257 -19.39 6.13 23.79
C ALA A 257 -20.40 7.14 24.36
N GLU A 258 -20.15 7.68 25.55
CA GLU A 258 -20.97 8.73 26.16
C GLU A 258 -20.96 10.00 25.30
N PHE A 259 -19.80 10.41 24.76
CA PHE A 259 -19.72 11.51 23.83
C PHE A 259 -20.61 11.31 22.60
N VAL A 260 -20.49 10.16 21.94
CA VAL A 260 -21.30 9.82 20.75
C VAL A 260 -22.79 9.75 21.09
N ALA A 261 -23.15 9.24 22.28
CA ALA A 261 -24.54 9.17 22.72
C ALA A 261 -25.15 10.55 22.99
N VAL A 262 -24.39 11.47 23.61
CA VAL A 262 -24.87 12.81 23.98
C VAL A 262 -24.91 13.76 22.79
N PHE A 263 -23.86 13.77 21.96
CA PHE A 263 -23.70 14.75 20.89
C PHE A 263 -24.06 14.21 19.50
N GLY A 264 -24.22 12.89 19.37
CA GLY A 264 -24.55 12.24 18.10
C GLY A 264 -23.40 12.26 17.08
N PRO A 265 -23.65 11.86 15.82
CA PRO A 265 -22.74 12.18 14.73
C PRO A 265 -22.61 13.71 14.61
N PRO A 266 -21.47 14.23 14.10
CA PRO A 266 -21.31 15.66 13.89
C PRO A 266 -22.54 16.21 13.16
N PRO A 267 -23.06 17.39 13.55
CA PRO A 267 -24.28 17.94 12.97
C PRO A 267 -24.10 18.05 11.45
N VAL A 268 -24.68 17.11 10.73
CA VAL A 268 -24.78 17.16 9.28
C VAL A 268 -25.78 18.26 8.98
N ASP A 269 -25.45 19.16 8.07
CA ASP A 269 -26.41 20.11 7.56
C ASP A 269 -27.45 19.32 6.75
N ARG A 270 -28.60 19.04 7.38
CA ARG A 270 -29.62 18.07 6.91
C ARG A 270 -30.70 18.70 6.02
N THR A 271 -30.43 19.83 5.39
CA THR A 271 -31.46 20.58 4.68
C THR A 271 -31.78 20.11 3.24
N ALA A 272 -31.12 19.06 2.72
CA ALA A 272 -31.48 18.50 1.41
C ALA A 272 -31.63 16.96 1.44
N PRO A 273 -32.82 16.41 1.09
CA PRO A 273 -32.94 15.01 0.72
C PRO A 273 -32.37 14.86 -0.69
N MET A 274 -31.11 14.44 -0.82
CA MET A 274 -30.53 14.20 -2.14
C MET A 274 -30.63 12.72 -2.50
N GLU A 275 -31.44 12.41 -3.50
CA GLU A 275 -31.18 11.24 -4.34
C GLU A 275 -29.71 11.26 -4.78
N PRO A 276 -29.01 10.11 -4.79
CA PRO A 276 -27.66 10.03 -5.32
C PRO A 276 -27.60 10.66 -6.72
N PRO A 277 -26.67 11.58 -6.98
CA PRO A 277 -26.59 12.20 -8.29
C PRO A 277 -26.22 11.13 -9.34
N LEU A 278 -26.74 11.30 -10.56
CA LEU A 278 -26.51 10.38 -11.66
C LEU A 278 -25.09 10.55 -12.18
N ALA A 279 -24.28 9.49 -12.11
CA ALA A 279 -22.98 9.39 -12.78
C ALA A 279 -23.16 8.54 -14.05
N ARG A 280 -22.49 8.92 -15.14
CA ARG A 280 -22.48 8.08 -16.35
C ARG A 280 -21.47 6.93 -16.27
N SER A 281 -20.38 7.12 -15.51
CA SER A 281 -19.28 6.16 -15.36
C SER A 281 -18.54 6.32 -14.03
N GLY A 282 -17.79 5.31 -13.61
CA GLY A 282 -16.94 5.41 -12.42
C GLY A 282 -15.95 6.56 -12.53
N SER A 283 -15.40 6.79 -13.72
CA SER A 283 -14.53 7.95 -14.00
C SER A 283 -15.25 9.29 -13.82
N ASP A 284 -16.51 9.41 -14.25
CA ASP A 284 -17.33 10.61 -14.05
C ASP A 284 -17.55 10.89 -12.55
N ALA A 285 -17.86 9.84 -11.78
CA ALA A 285 -17.98 9.93 -10.32
C ALA A 285 -16.65 10.30 -9.64
N SER A 286 -15.53 9.70 -10.06
CA SER A 286 -14.20 9.97 -9.52
C SER A 286 -13.76 11.42 -9.82
N MET A 287 -13.91 11.89 -11.06
CA MET A 287 -13.58 13.28 -11.42
C MET A 287 -14.45 14.29 -10.69
N PHE A 288 -15.75 14.01 -10.52
CA PHE A 288 -16.60 14.87 -9.70
C PHE A 288 -16.03 15.06 -8.29
N LEU A 289 -15.48 14.00 -7.68
CA LEU A 289 -14.87 14.04 -6.36
C LEU A 289 -13.57 14.84 -6.33
N ASP A 290 -12.76 14.82 -7.39
CA ASP A 290 -11.54 15.63 -7.48
C ASP A 290 -11.84 17.14 -7.42
N PHE A 291 -13.03 17.55 -7.86
CA PHE A 291 -13.51 18.92 -7.76
C PHE A 291 -14.25 19.25 -6.46
N GLN A 292 -14.57 18.26 -5.62
CA GLN A 292 -15.25 18.52 -4.36
C GLN A 292 -14.25 18.98 -3.30
N GLU A 293 -14.49 20.17 -2.75
CA GLU A 293 -13.82 20.62 -1.54
C GLU A 293 -14.51 20.02 -0.31
N CYS A 294 -13.73 19.39 0.56
CA CYS A 294 -14.23 19.01 1.87
C CYS A 294 -14.53 20.28 2.68
N ARG A 295 -15.53 20.22 3.58
CA ARG A 295 -15.84 21.31 4.53
C ARG A 295 -14.65 21.76 5.38
N CYS A 296 -13.66 20.89 5.56
CA CYS A 296 -12.41 21.24 6.25
C CYS A 296 -11.44 22.07 5.39
N GLY A 297 -11.75 22.36 4.12
CA GLY A 297 -10.88 23.02 3.14
C GLY A 297 -9.87 22.08 2.46
N GLY A 298 -9.94 20.78 2.70
CA GLY A 298 -9.09 19.78 2.03
C GLY A 298 -9.69 19.25 0.74
N LYS A 299 -8.86 18.90 -0.25
CA LYS A 299 -9.31 18.21 -1.47
C LYS A 299 -9.74 16.77 -1.14
N LEU A 300 -10.78 16.28 -1.79
CA LEU A 300 -11.20 14.88 -1.66
C LEU A 300 -10.37 13.99 -2.59
N LEU A 301 -10.00 12.81 -2.09
CA LEU A 301 -9.32 11.76 -2.86
C LEU A 301 -10.18 10.50 -2.74
N SER A 302 -10.53 9.86 -3.85
CA SER A 302 -11.32 8.62 -3.85
C SER A 302 -10.47 7.41 -3.42
N PHE A 303 -11.02 6.58 -2.53
CA PHE A 303 -10.40 5.38 -1.97
C PHE A 303 -11.41 4.23 -1.95
N GLY A 304 -11.48 3.50 -3.06
CA GLY A 304 -12.30 2.29 -3.16
C GLY A 304 -13.75 2.57 -3.55
N GLU A 305 -14.27 1.62 -4.33
CA GLU A 305 -15.56 1.67 -4.97
C GLU A 305 -16.31 0.38 -4.63
N ARG A 306 -17.57 0.49 -4.26
CA ARG A 306 -18.46 -0.66 -4.15
C ARG A 306 -19.72 -0.35 -4.91
N SER A 307 -20.02 -1.17 -5.90
CA SER A 307 -21.24 -1.05 -6.67
C SER A 307 -22.28 -2.02 -6.11
N LEU A 308 -23.53 -1.57 -6.00
CA LEU A 308 -24.64 -2.40 -5.53
C LEU A 308 -25.86 -2.19 -6.44
N PRO A 309 -26.49 -3.25 -6.95
CA PRO A 309 -27.74 -3.12 -7.69
C PRO A 309 -28.86 -2.64 -6.75
N VAL A 310 -29.62 -1.62 -7.17
CA VAL A 310 -30.78 -1.08 -6.43
C VAL A 310 -31.93 -0.86 -7.42
N GLY A 311 -32.81 -1.85 -7.55
CA GLY A 311 -33.89 -1.82 -8.55
C GLY A 311 -33.34 -1.82 -9.99
N ASP A 312 -33.78 -0.87 -10.80
CA ASP A 312 -33.39 -0.76 -12.22
C ASP A 312 -32.10 0.05 -12.45
N HIS A 313 -31.39 0.42 -11.39
CA HIS A 313 -30.15 1.18 -11.45
C HIS A 313 -29.10 0.61 -10.51
N GLU A 314 -27.84 0.96 -10.75
CA GLU A 314 -26.75 0.62 -9.84
C GLU A 314 -26.36 1.82 -9.00
N VAL A 315 -25.97 1.56 -7.75
CA VAL A 315 -25.48 2.58 -6.84
C VAL A 315 -24.01 2.31 -6.54
N LEU A 316 -23.13 3.16 -7.06
CA LEU A 316 -21.71 3.17 -6.69
C LEU A 316 -21.56 3.94 -5.39
N THR A 317 -21.11 3.26 -4.36
CA THR A 317 -20.63 3.87 -3.13
C THR A 317 -19.14 4.09 -3.23
N VAL A 318 -18.73 5.35 -3.34
CA VAL A 318 -17.32 5.74 -3.32
C VAL A 318 -16.97 6.22 -1.92
N LYS A 319 -15.95 5.62 -1.30
CA LYS A 319 -15.36 6.18 -0.09
C LYS A 319 -14.31 7.18 -0.54
N ALA A 320 -14.35 8.40 -0.03
CA ALA A 320 -13.33 9.40 -0.29
C ALA A 320 -12.75 9.90 1.02
N ARG A 321 -11.48 10.28 1.03
CA ARG A 321 -10.82 10.88 2.19
C ARG A 321 -10.27 12.22 1.77
N CYS A 322 -10.56 13.26 2.55
CA CYS A 322 -9.98 14.55 2.25
C CYS A 322 -8.49 14.59 2.67
N THR A 323 -7.73 15.57 2.16
CA THR A 323 -6.33 15.79 2.55
C THR A 323 -6.14 16.07 4.05
N ARG A 324 -7.22 16.44 4.77
CA ARG A 324 -7.25 16.56 6.24
C ARG A 324 -7.86 15.36 6.96
N ARG A 325 -7.91 14.20 6.30
CA ARG A 325 -8.24 12.89 6.89
C ARG A 325 -9.70 12.69 7.34
N VAL A 326 -10.62 13.54 6.91
CA VAL A 326 -12.06 13.29 7.09
C VAL A 326 -12.51 12.30 6.03
N TRP A 327 -13.18 11.23 6.46
CA TRP A 327 -13.78 10.25 5.56
C TRP A 327 -15.17 10.68 5.13
N HIS A 328 -15.42 10.54 3.85
CA HIS A 328 -16.68 10.82 3.20
C HIS A 328 -17.16 9.57 2.47
N ARG A 329 -18.47 9.42 2.40
CA ARG A 329 -19.11 8.38 1.60
C ARG A 329 -20.02 9.08 0.63
N PHE A 330 -19.72 8.91 -0.64
CA PHE A 330 -20.53 9.38 -1.75
C PHE A 330 -21.29 8.20 -2.33
N ARG A 331 -22.50 8.47 -2.81
CA ARG A 331 -23.30 7.51 -3.54
C ARG A 331 -23.63 8.15 -4.88
N PHE A 332 -23.48 7.38 -5.95
CA PHE A 332 -23.81 7.79 -7.31
C PHE A 332 -24.74 6.75 -7.92
N ARG A 333 -25.69 7.19 -8.73
CA ARG A 333 -26.57 6.30 -9.49
C ARG A 333 -26.03 6.11 -10.91
N PHE A 334 -26.21 4.93 -11.50
CA PHE A 334 -25.87 4.64 -12.90
C PHE A 334 -27.11 4.18 -13.65
N THR A 335 -27.30 4.67 -14.87
CA THR A 335 -28.36 4.23 -15.79
C THR A 335 -27.98 2.95 -16.56
N VAL A 336 -26.71 2.56 -16.57
CA VAL A 336 -26.20 1.38 -17.27
C VAL A 336 -25.45 0.49 -16.27
N ARG A 337 -25.66 -0.83 -16.32
CA ARG A 337 -24.93 -1.79 -15.48
C ARG A 337 -23.41 -1.68 -15.75
N PRO A 338 -22.59 -1.29 -14.77
CA PRO A 338 -21.13 -1.25 -14.85
C PRO A 338 -20.49 -2.61 -15.13
N GLY A 339 -21.19 -3.74 -14.97
CA GLY A 339 -20.67 -5.07 -15.34
C GLY A 339 -20.24 -5.19 -16.82
N THR A 340 -20.67 -4.28 -17.69
CA THR A 340 -20.21 -4.17 -19.09
C THR A 340 -19.08 -3.17 -19.32
N LEU A 341 -18.78 -2.32 -18.33
CA LEU A 341 -17.70 -1.35 -18.35
C LEU A 341 -16.60 -1.88 -17.44
N GLY A 342 -15.61 -2.58 -18.02
CA GLY A 342 -14.45 -3.03 -17.25
C GLY A 342 -13.83 -1.89 -16.43
N THR A 343 -13.01 -2.23 -15.44
CA THR A 343 -12.29 -1.32 -14.50
C THR A 343 -11.35 -0.29 -15.15
N ALA A 344 -11.51 -0.05 -16.45
CA ALA A 344 -10.80 0.93 -17.25
C ALA A 344 -11.24 2.37 -16.88
N HIS A 345 -10.70 2.86 -15.77
CA HIS A 345 -10.92 4.20 -15.21
C HIS A 345 -10.49 5.40 -16.10
N TRP A 346 -10.15 5.19 -17.37
CA TRP A 346 -9.73 6.26 -18.31
C TRP A 346 -10.47 6.29 -19.66
N GLN A 347 -11.54 5.51 -19.87
CA GLN A 347 -12.46 5.83 -20.97
C GLN A 347 -13.29 7.05 -20.55
N MET A 348 -12.70 8.26 -20.70
CA MET A 348 -13.39 9.52 -20.41
C MET A 348 -14.59 9.71 -21.35
N SER A 349 -14.50 9.15 -22.57
CA SER A 349 -15.56 9.19 -23.57
C SER A 349 -16.37 7.90 -23.62
N LEU A 350 -17.53 7.94 -22.96
CA LEU A 350 -18.66 7.08 -23.30
C LEU A 350 -19.47 7.82 -24.37
N ARG A 351 -19.45 7.31 -25.59
CA ARG A 351 -20.06 7.96 -26.76
C ARG A 351 -21.53 8.34 -26.49
N GLY A 352 -21.81 9.65 -26.43
CA GLY A 352 -23.10 10.21 -26.83
C GLY A 352 -23.77 11.17 -25.86
N GLU A 353 -23.54 11.06 -24.55
CA GLU A 353 -24.24 11.88 -23.55
C GLU A 353 -23.27 12.71 -22.70
N PRO A 354 -23.55 14.02 -22.50
CA PRO A 354 -22.76 14.87 -21.61
C PRO A 354 -22.87 14.40 -20.16
N SER A 355 -21.85 14.71 -19.37
CA SER A 355 -21.82 14.33 -17.95
C SER A 355 -22.90 15.08 -17.14
N HIS A 356 -23.51 14.38 -16.19
CA HIS A 356 -24.45 14.98 -15.23
C HIS A 356 -23.77 15.42 -13.91
N LEU A 357 -22.45 15.19 -13.74
CA LEU A 357 -21.69 15.49 -12.53
C LEU A 357 -20.62 16.56 -12.75
N VAL A 358 -19.80 16.39 -13.77
CA VAL A 358 -18.74 17.30 -14.19
C VAL A 358 -19.27 18.20 -15.31
N ASP A 359 -19.21 19.51 -15.12
CA ASP A 359 -19.66 20.48 -16.12
C ASP A 359 -18.56 20.82 -17.15
N PRO A 360 -18.88 21.55 -18.24
CA PRO A 360 -17.91 21.91 -19.28
C PRO A 360 -16.70 22.68 -18.75
N GLY A 361 -16.89 23.53 -17.75
CA GLY A 361 -15.80 24.30 -17.17
C GLY A 361 -14.83 23.45 -16.37
N GLN A 362 -15.33 22.51 -15.58
CA GLN A 362 -14.52 21.52 -14.86
C GLN A 362 -13.73 20.63 -15.84
N TRP A 363 -14.33 20.22 -16.96
CA TRP A 363 -13.63 19.51 -18.02
C TRP A 363 -12.45 20.32 -18.59
N LEU A 364 -12.62 21.62 -18.81
CA LEU A 364 -11.52 22.50 -19.26
C LEU A 364 -10.44 22.72 -18.17
N VAL A 365 -10.81 22.71 -16.89
CA VAL A 365 -9.82 22.69 -15.80
C VAL A 365 -9.00 21.40 -15.86
N MET A 366 -9.63 20.23 -16.08
CA MET A 366 -8.90 18.97 -16.26
C MET A 366 -7.94 19.02 -17.45
N ALA A 367 -8.40 19.54 -18.59
CA ALA A 367 -7.55 19.70 -19.77
C ALA A 367 -6.30 20.54 -19.45
N THR A 368 -6.49 21.63 -18.72
CA THR A 368 -5.39 22.50 -18.27
C THR A 368 -4.44 21.75 -17.34
N VAL A 369 -4.96 21.04 -16.33
CA VAL A 369 -4.16 20.26 -15.38
C VAL A 369 -3.33 19.19 -16.09
N TYR A 370 -3.94 18.42 -17.00
CA TYR A 370 -3.22 17.40 -17.76
C TYR A 370 -2.14 18.03 -18.64
N SER A 371 -2.47 19.11 -19.37
CA SER A 371 -1.50 19.77 -20.24
C SER A 371 -0.30 20.38 -19.50
N ALA A 372 -0.44 20.68 -18.21
CA ALA A 372 0.61 21.19 -17.34
C ALA A 372 1.40 20.09 -16.59
N GLY A 373 1.09 18.81 -16.86
CA GLY A 373 1.72 17.66 -16.20
C GLY A 373 3.18 17.42 -16.59
N ASP A 374 3.76 16.36 -16.02
CA ASP A 374 5.16 15.96 -16.20
C ASP A 374 5.55 15.76 -17.68
N GLU A 375 6.76 16.22 -18.04
CA GLU A 375 7.38 16.07 -19.36
C GLU A 375 7.60 14.60 -19.72
N GLN A 376 7.88 13.73 -18.74
CA GLN A 376 8.07 12.29 -18.98
C GLN A 376 6.78 11.58 -19.43
N ALA A 377 5.62 12.15 -19.11
CA ALA A 377 4.31 11.64 -19.51
C ALA A 377 3.60 12.58 -20.51
N HIS A 378 4.34 13.48 -21.16
CA HIS A 378 3.78 14.58 -21.95
C HIS A 378 2.79 14.11 -23.02
N ALA A 379 3.14 13.09 -23.82
CA ALA A 379 2.28 12.58 -24.88
C ALA A 379 0.93 12.08 -24.35
N MET A 380 0.94 11.25 -23.30
CA MET A 380 -0.26 10.73 -22.65
C MET A 380 -1.08 11.85 -22.00
N ASN A 381 -0.42 12.78 -21.33
CA ASN A 381 -1.06 13.93 -20.72
C ASN A 381 -1.79 14.80 -21.75
N MET A 382 -1.19 15.01 -22.92
CA MET A 382 -1.84 15.74 -24.01
C MET A 382 -3.04 14.99 -24.59
N LYS A 383 -2.98 13.65 -24.69
CA LYS A 383 -4.14 12.83 -25.05
C LYS A 383 -5.28 12.97 -24.03
N LEU A 384 -4.98 12.94 -22.73
CA LEU A 384 -5.97 13.14 -21.67
C LEU A 384 -6.57 14.57 -21.69
N ALA A 385 -5.75 15.57 -22.00
CA ALA A 385 -6.21 16.93 -22.19
C ALA A 385 -7.18 17.05 -23.37
N ALA A 386 -6.83 16.46 -24.51
CA ALA A 386 -7.71 16.38 -25.69
C ALA A 386 -9.03 15.69 -25.36
N SER A 387 -9.01 14.53 -24.70
CA SER A 387 -10.20 13.82 -24.26
C SER A 387 -11.07 14.67 -23.33
N SER A 388 -10.47 15.43 -22.41
CA SER A 388 -11.22 16.34 -21.54
C SER A 388 -11.91 17.46 -22.32
N VAL A 389 -11.31 17.96 -23.40
CA VAL A 389 -11.95 18.94 -24.29
C VAL A 389 -13.09 18.31 -25.08
N GLU A 390 -12.92 17.08 -25.57
CA GLU A 390 -14.00 16.33 -26.24
C GLU A 390 -15.22 16.15 -25.32
N GLU A 391 -15.00 15.93 -24.03
CA GLU A 391 -16.08 15.85 -23.05
C GLU A 391 -16.82 17.18 -22.86
N ALA A 392 -16.11 18.31 -22.84
CA ALA A 392 -16.75 19.63 -22.85
C ALA A 392 -17.56 19.87 -24.13
N MET A 393 -17.09 19.36 -25.29
CA MET A 393 -17.77 19.47 -26.57
C MET A 393 -19.11 18.73 -26.61
N LEU A 394 -19.30 17.67 -25.81
CA LEU A 394 -20.58 16.94 -25.74
C LEU A 394 -21.74 17.80 -25.19
N PHE A 395 -21.44 18.92 -24.52
CA PHE A 395 -22.45 19.86 -24.01
C PHE A 395 -22.89 20.88 -25.07
N VAL A 396 -22.30 20.91 -26.27
CA VAL A 396 -22.77 21.77 -27.36
C VAL A 396 -23.93 21.08 -28.07
N PRO A 397 -25.16 21.64 -28.04
CA PRO A 397 -26.31 21.02 -28.70
C PRO A 397 -26.08 20.83 -30.20
N PRO A 398 -26.68 19.80 -30.83
CA PRO A 398 -26.57 19.61 -32.28
C PRO A 398 -26.97 20.87 -33.06
N GLY A 399 -26.05 21.40 -33.88
CA GLY A 399 -26.26 22.60 -34.68
C GLY A 399 -25.97 23.93 -33.97
N ALA A 400 -25.63 23.92 -32.68
CA ALA A 400 -25.14 25.09 -31.96
C ALA A 400 -23.62 25.26 -32.11
N ASP A 401 -23.11 26.46 -31.84
CA ASP A 401 -21.68 26.80 -31.87
C ASP A 401 -21.12 27.15 -30.48
N VAL A 402 -21.92 27.02 -29.42
CA VAL A 402 -21.56 27.40 -28.05
C VAL A 402 -22.21 26.46 -27.04
N VAL A 403 -21.50 26.15 -25.96
CA VAL A 403 -22.08 25.49 -24.78
C VAL A 403 -23.09 26.44 -24.12
N PRO A 404 -24.33 26.00 -23.83
CA PRO A 404 -25.31 26.84 -23.13
C PRO A 404 -24.81 27.26 -21.75
N GLU A 405 -25.00 28.52 -21.36
CA GLU A 405 -24.49 29.05 -20.07
C GLU A 405 -25.08 28.27 -18.87
N GLU A 406 -26.31 27.77 -18.99
CA GLU A 406 -26.96 26.96 -17.97
C GLU A 406 -26.28 25.61 -17.71
N GLU A 407 -25.49 25.10 -18.65
CA GLU A 407 -24.69 23.88 -18.46
C GLU A 407 -23.42 24.16 -17.64
N ILE A 408 -23.01 25.42 -17.50
CA ILE A 408 -21.81 25.87 -16.76
C ILE A 408 -22.20 26.22 -15.32
N ARG A 409 -22.45 25.16 -14.55
CA ARG A 409 -23.12 25.20 -13.23
C ARG A 409 -22.17 25.29 -12.03
N SER A 410 -20.93 24.85 -12.17
CA SER A 410 -19.92 24.83 -11.12
C SER A 410 -19.26 26.19 -10.95
N ARG A 411 -18.74 26.46 -9.74
CA ARG A 411 -17.97 27.67 -9.48
C ARG A 411 -16.78 27.83 -10.43
N HIS A 412 -16.01 26.76 -10.63
CA HIS A 412 -14.85 26.77 -11.54
C HIS A 412 -15.27 27.09 -12.97
N GLY A 413 -16.37 26.51 -13.45
CA GLY A 413 -16.88 26.80 -14.78
C GLY A 413 -17.37 28.24 -14.94
N GLN A 414 -18.08 28.77 -13.94
CA GLN A 414 -18.49 30.17 -13.94
C GLN A 414 -17.30 31.14 -13.93
N GLU A 415 -16.24 30.82 -13.18
CA GLU A 415 -14.99 31.59 -13.17
C GLU A 415 -14.31 31.56 -14.56
N MET A 416 -14.28 30.40 -15.24
CA MET A 416 -13.76 30.30 -16.61
C MET A 416 -14.64 31.05 -17.63
N LEU A 417 -15.96 30.95 -17.52
CA LEU A 417 -16.92 31.66 -18.38
C LEU A 417 -16.74 33.18 -18.25
N ALA A 418 -16.60 33.68 -17.01
CA ALA A 418 -16.33 35.08 -16.73
C ALA A 418 -14.96 35.54 -17.26
N ALA A 419 -13.95 34.68 -17.20
CA ALA A 419 -12.61 34.99 -17.71
C ALA A 419 -12.53 34.99 -19.24
N GLY A 420 -13.34 34.17 -19.92
CA GLY A 420 -13.33 34.08 -21.38
C GLY A 420 -14.50 33.26 -21.92
N PRO A 421 -15.63 33.88 -22.32
CA PRO A 421 -16.78 33.15 -22.84
C PRO A 421 -16.49 32.43 -24.16
N ASP A 422 -15.54 32.94 -24.95
CA ASP A 422 -15.10 32.32 -26.20
C ASP A 422 -14.46 30.94 -26.00
N LEU A 423 -14.03 30.58 -24.78
CA LEU A 423 -13.51 29.25 -24.45
C LEU A 423 -14.55 28.13 -24.66
N PHE A 424 -15.83 28.47 -24.55
CA PHE A 424 -16.95 27.53 -24.65
C PHE A 424 -17.58 27.46 -26.04
N ARG A 425 -16.98 28.12 -27.04
CA ARG A 425 -17.42 28.04 -28.44
C ARG A 425 -16.84 26.79 -29.11
N TRP A 426 -17.67 26.06 -29.85
CA TRP A 426 -17.29 24.83 -30.55
C TRP A 426 -16.01 24.98 -31.39
N PRO A 427 -15.83 26.02 -32.23
CA PRO A 427 -14.58 26.19 -32.98
C PRO A 427 -13.34 26.32 -32.09
N ARG A 428 -13.48 26.92 -30.89
CA ARG A 428 -12.37 27.10 -29.96
C ARG A 428 -12.04 25.79 -29.22
N LEU A 429 -13.06 25.06 -28.80
CA LEU A 429 -12.91 23.71 -28.21
C LEU A 429 -12.24 22.76 -29.22
N LEU A 430 -12.74 22.74 -30.45
CA LEU A 430 -12.17 21.94 -31.53
C LEU A 430 -10.69 22.26 -31.77
N ALA A 431 -10.35 23.55 -31.86
CA ALA A 431 -8.96 23.98 -32.02
C ALA A 431 -8.08 23.55 -30.83
N ALA A 432 -8.55 23.73 -29.59
CA ALA A 432 -7.81 23.31 -28.39
C ALA A 432 -7.57 21.79 -28.36
N ARG A 433 -8.58 20.99 -28.72
CA ARG A 433 -8.43 19.54 -28.85
C ARG A 433 -7.37 19.19 -29.90
N ASP A 434 -7.45 19.80 -31.07
CA ASP A 434 -6.51 19.51 -32.17
C ASP A 434 -5.08 19.95 -31.81
N ASP A 435 -4.91 21.07 -31.10
CA ASP A 435 -3.62 21.52 -30.55
C ASP A 435 -3.05 20.49 -29.56
N TYR A 436 -3.86 19.96 -28.64
CA TYR A 436 -3.43 18.91 -27.71
C TYR A 436 -3.07 17.60 -28.43
N LEU A 437 -3.87 17.17 -29.42
CA LEU A 437 -3.55 15.99 -30.21
C LEU A 437 -2.24 16.17 -30.99
N ALA A 438 -2.01 17.34 -31.58
CA ALA A 438 -0.75 17.66 -32.26
C ALA A 438 0.45 17.66 -31.29
N ALA A 439 0.27 18.21 -30.07
CA ALA A 439 1.29 18.23 -29.02
C ALA A 439 1.59 16.83 -28.45
N SER A 440 0.64 15.90 -28.54
CA SER A 440 0.88 14.50 -28.13
C SER A 440 1.90 13.76 -29.01
N GLY A 441 2.30 14.38 -30.14
CA GLY A 441 3.16 13.80 -31.16
C GLY A 441 2.38 12.92 -32.13
N PRO A 442 2.99 12.50 -33.25
CA PRO A 442 2.45 11.36 -33.99
C PRO A 442 2.33 10.19 -33.00
N GLU A 443 1.25 9.40 -33.11
CA GLU A 443 1.24 8.11 -32.42
C GLU A 443 2.50 7.37 -32.86
N ASP A 444 3.48 7.27 -31.96
CA ASP A 444 4.53 6.29 -32.11
C ASP A 444 3.76 4.97 -32.24
N PRO A 445 3.85 4.24 -33.36
CA PRO A 445 3.17 2.97 -33.51
C PRO A 445 3.54 1.97 -32.38
N GLY A 446 4.51 2.35 -31.55
CA GLY A 446 5.18 1.53 -30.58
C GLY A 446 6.22 0.71 -31.33
N PRO A 447 7.10 0.00 -30.60
CA PRO A 447 7.79 -1.12 -31.21
C PRO A 447 6.74 -2.01 -31.89
N GLU A 448 6.99 -2.49 -33.10
CA GLU A 448 6.14 -3.50 -33.75
C GLU A 448 6.04 -4.69 -32.80
N LEU A 449 4.95 -4.76 -32.03
CA LEU A 449 4.70 -5.84 -31.11
C LEU A 449 4.27 -7.04 -31.94
N HIS A 450 5.17 -7.99 -32.10
CA HIS A 450 4.82 -9.27 -32.73
C HIS A 450 3.73 -9.96 -31.90
N PRO A 451 2.58 -10.31 -32.51
CA PRO A 451 1.51 -10.99 -31.80
C PRO A 451 1.99 -12.31 -31.18
N LEU A 452 1.80 -12.44 -29.87
CA LEU A 452 2.15 -13.65 -29.13
C LEU A 452 1.00 -14.66 -29.21
N PRO A 453 1.24 -15.91 -29.62
CA PRO A 453 0.18 -16.91 -29.71
C PRO A 453 -0.26 -17.32 -28.30
N ALA A 454 -1.51 -17.01 -27.94
CA ALA A 454 -2.15 -17.46 -26.71
C ALA A 454 -3.28 -18.46 -27.07
N ARG A 455 -3.49 -19.47 -26.23
CA ARG A 455 -4.58 -20.44 -26.37
C ARG A 455 -5.94 -19.82 -26.06
N GLY A 456 -5.96 -18.78 -25.23
CA GLY A 456 -7.14 -17.99 -24.91
C GLY A 456 -6.82 -16.72 -24.15
N VAL A 457 -7.85 -15.92 -23.87
CA VAL A 457 -7.74 -14.63 -23.16
C VAL A 457 -7.12 -14.82 -21.77
N THR A 458 -7.52 -15.86 -21.04
CA THR A 458 -6.99 -16.17 -19.71
C THR A 458 -5.47 -16.34 -19.71
N GLU A 459 -4.93 -17.05 -20.69
CA GLU A 459 -3.48 -17.26 -20.81
C GLU A 459 -2.74 -15.95 -21.13
N ALA A 460 -3.32 -15.11 -21.99
CA ALA A 460 -2.80 -13.78 -22.30
C ALA A 460 -2.76 -12.88 -21.04
N LEU A 461 -3.81 -12.88 -20.22
CA LEU A 461 -3.87 -12.13 -18.97
C LEU A 461 -2.77 -12.60 -18.00
N MET A 462 -2.63 -13.92 -17.82
CA MET A 462 -1.59 -14.49 -16.95
C MET A 462 -0.16 -14.17 -17.43
N PHE A 463 0.07 -14.17 -18.75
CA PHE A 463 1.33 -13.70 -19.30
C PHE A 463 1.58 -12.24 -18.91
N MET A 464 0.60 -11.35 -19.04
CA MET A 464 0.75 -9.95 -18.66
C MET A 464 1.02 -9.75 -17.16
N ASP A 465 0.46 -10.59 -16.29
CA ASP A 465 0.72 -10.59 -14.84
C ASP A 465 2.15 -11.01 -14.49
N LEU A 466 2.76 -11.91 -15.28
CA LEU A 466 4.15 -12.33 -15.09
C LEU A 466 5.17 -11.35 -15.67
N HIS A 467 4.79 -10.56 -16.67
CA HIS A 467 5.69 -9.63 -17.36
C HIS A 467 5.68 -8.26 -16.69
N ARG A 468 6.28 -8.20 -15.50
CA ARG A 468 6.39 -6.98 -14.69
C ARG A 468 7.00 -5.81 -15.48
N CYS A 469 6.57 -4.61 -15.13
CA CYS A 469 7.20 -3.38 -15.58
C CYS A 469 8.67 -3.34 -15.13
N GLU A 470 9.48 -2.48 -15.74
CA GLU A 470 10.89 -2.27 -15.35
C GLU A 470 11.04 -1.85 -13.88
N CYS A 471 10.04 -1.16 -13.32
CA CYS A 471 10.00 -0.82 -11.90
C CYS A 471 9.62 -2.00 -10.98
N GLY A 472 9.38 -3.19 -11.52
CA GLY A 472 9.09 -4.42 -10.79
C GLY A 472 7.61 -4.68 -10.45
N THR A 473 6.69 -3.75 -10.72
CA THR A 473 5.25 -4.02 -10.50
C THR A 473 4.63 -4.83 -11.63
N ALA A 474 3.73 -5.75 -11.29
CA ALA A 474 2.89 -6.45 -12.26
C ALA A 474 1.66 -5.63 -12.66
N GLU A 475 1.23 -4.72 -11.79
CA GLU A 475 -0.01 -3.98 -11.94
C GLU A 475 0.11 -2.86 -12.96
N PHE A 476 -0.80 -2.85 -13.91
CA PHE A 476 -0.97 -1.76 -14.85
C PHE A 476 -2.43 -1.65 -15.23
N HIS A 477 -2.84 -0.44 -15.58
CA HIS A 477 -4.20 -0.16 -16.01
C HIS A 477 -4.47 -0.79 -17.37
N ARG A 478 -5.04 -1.99 -17.40
CA ARG A 478 -5.40 -2.67 -18.65
C ARG A 478 -6.65 -2.01 -19.22
N GLN A 479 -6.52 -1.39 -20.38
CA GLN A 479 -7.70 -1.02 -21.16
C GLN A 479 -8.35 -2.27 -21.77
N ALA A 480 -9.63 -2.16 -22.13
CA ALA A 480 -10.29 -3.19 -22.91
C ALA A 480 -9.48 -3.42 -24.20
N PRO A 481 -9.17 -4.68 -24.56
CA PRO A 481 -8.28 -4.93 -25.67
C PRO A 481 -8.93 -4.46 -26.97
N GLU A 482 -8.15 -3.83 -27.84
CA GLU A 482 -8.56 -3.62 -29.21
C GLU A 482 -8.60 -4.99 -29.90
N ARG A 483 -9.76 -5.29 -30.49
CA ARG A 483 -10.03 -6.56 -31.17
C ARG A 483 -9.85 -6.38 -32.68
N GLY A 484 -8.96 -7.16 -33.28
CA GLY A 484 -8.71 -7.19 -34.73
C GLY A 484 -8.40 -8.61 -35.23
N GLY A 485 -7.96 -8.76 -36.47
CA GLY A 485 -7.49 -10.06 -37.00
C GLY A 485 -8.41 -10.71 -38.05
N ASP A 486 -8.12 -11.97 -38.35
CA ASP A 486 -8.74 -12.72 -39.45
C ASP A 486 -9.93 -13.60 -38.96
N PRO A 487 -10.64 -14.31 -39.85
CA PRO A 487 -11.78 -15.15 -39.47
C PRO A 487 -11.46 -16.31 -38.52
N ALA A 488 -10.21 -16.76 -38.43
CA ALA A 488 -9.81 -17.90 -37.58
C ALA A 488 -9.17 -17.45 -36.26
N ARG A 489 -8.55 -16.27 -36.23
CA ARG A 489 -7.79 -15.79 -35.09
C ARG A 489 -8.08 -14.33 -34.75
N LEU A 490 -8.34 -14.11 -33.48
CA LEU A 490 -8.55 -12.79 -32.90
C LEU A 490 -7.20 -12.23 -32.43
N THR A 491 -6.84 -11.05 -32.92
CA THR A 491 -5.73 -10.26 -32.39
C THR A 491 -6.25 -9.37 -31.27
N LEU A 492 -5.66 -9.49 -30.08
CA LEU A 492 -5.97 -8.70 -28.90
C LEU A 492 -4.80 -7.78 -28.61
N ARG A 493 -4.99 -6.46 -28.72
CA ARG A 493 -3.99 -5.47 -28.31
C ARG A 493 -4.39 -4.87 -26.98
N TYR A 494 -3.63 -5.19 -25.94
CA TYR A 494 -3.72 -4.56 -24.63
C TYR A 494 -2.74 -3.40 -24.58
N HIS A 495 -3.19 -2.28 -24.03
CA HIS A 495 -2.36 -1.14 -23.72
C HIS A 495 -2.76 -0.56 -22.35
N GLY A 496 -1.83 0.14 -21.72
CA GLY A 496 -2.04 0.67 -20.38
C GLY A 496 -0.80 1.31 -19.78
N VAL A 497 -0.95 1.87 -18.59
CA VAL A 497 0.16 2.45 -17.82
C VAL A 497 0.40 1.67 -16.54
N CYS A 498 1.66 1.42 -16.23
CA CYS A 498 2.09 0.87 -14.96
C CYS A 498 1.56 1.71 -13.78
N LEU A 499 0.92 1.08 -12.78
CA LEU A 499 0.35 1.84 -11.66
C LEU A 499 1.40 2.48 -10.73
N ALA A 500 2.62 1.94 -10.71
CA ALA A 500 3.73 2.48 -9.91
C ALA A 500 4.51 3.58 -10.65
N CYS A 501 5.20 3.25 -11.76
CA CYS A 501 6.09 4.19 -12.46
C CYS A 501 5.47 4.87 -13.69
N ARG A 502 4.17 4.66 -13.97
CA ARG A 502 3.43 5.27 -15.09
C ARG A 502 3.93 4.96 -16.51
N HIS A 503 4.96 4.13 -16.67
CA HIS A 503 5.42 3.70 -17.98
C HIS A 503 4.33 2.96 -18.75
N GLU A 504 4.26 3.24 -20.04
CA GLU A 504 3.36 2.55 -20.96
C GLU A 504 3.76 1.08 -21.10
N ARG A 505 2.75 0.23 -21.16
CA ARG A 505 2.87 -1.21 -21.40
C ARG A 505 1.88 -1.57 -22.48
N ALA A 506 2.36 -2.30 -23.47
CA ALA A 506 1.52 -2.82 -24.54
C ALA A 506 1.88 -4.29 -24.81
N PHE A 507 0.85 -5.07 -25.10
CA PHE A 507 0.95 -6.49 -25.43
C PHE A 507 0.01 -6.78 -26.59
N VAL A 508 0.47 -7.57 -27.55
CA VAL A 508 -0.37 -8.06 -28.65
C VAL A 508 -0.41 -9.57 -28.58
N PHE A 509 -1.60 -10.14 -28.53
CA PHE A 509 -1.81 -11.58 -28.53
C PHE A 509 -2.63 -12.00 -29.74
N THR A 510 -2.48 -13.25 -30.14
CA THR A 510 -3.36 -13.92 -31.09
C THR A 510 -4.01 -15.11 -30.40
N VAL A 511 -5.34 -15.08 -30.27
CA VAL A 511 -6.16 -16.15 -29.66
C VAL A 511 -7.11 -16.77 -30.69
N PRO A 512 -7.60 -18.00 -30.47
CA PRO A 512 -8.71 -18.55 -31.26
C PRO A 512 -9.92 -17.61 -31.27
N ARG A 513 -10.59 -17.47 -32.40
CA ARG A 513 -11.74 -16.54 -32.50
C ARG A 513 -12.94 -16.97 -31.67
N ASP A 514 -13.11 -18.28 -31.52
CA ASP A 514 -14.20 -18.90 -30.75
C ASP A 514 -13.81 -19.13 -29.28
N ASP A 515 -12.73 -18.51 -28.81
CA ASP A 515 -12.37 -18.52 -27.39
C ASP A 515 -13.48 -17.83 -26.59
N PRO A 516 -14.09 -18.50 -25.60
CA PRO A 516 -15.09 -17.87 -24.76
C PRO A 516 -14.46 -16.67 -24.05
N ASP A 517 -15.25 -15.61 -23.83
CA ASP A 517 -14.81 -14.54 -22.95
C ASP A 517 -14.38 -15.17 -21.60
N PRO A 518 -13.33 -14.63 -20.95
CA PRO A 518 -12.78 -15.24 -19.75
C PRO A 518 -13.89 -15.46 -18.73
N ASP A 519 -14.03 -16.71 -18.28
CA ASP A 519 -14.99 -17.07 -17.24
C ASP A 519 -14.75 -16.14 -16.03
N PRO A 520 -15.76 -15.39 -15.56
CA PRO A 520 -15.62 -14.54 -14.39
C PRO A 520 -15.10 -15.31 -13.16
N LEU A 521 -15.35 -16.62 -13.09
CA LEU A 521 -14.89 -17.49 -12.00
C LEU A 521 -13.48 -18.06 -12.21
N GLY A 522 -12.81 -17.77 -13.33
CA GLY A 522 -11.40 -18.11 -13.55
C GLY A 522 -11.09 -19.60 -13.77
N TYR A 523 -12.09 -20.45 -14.01
CA TYR A 523 -11.89 -21.90 -14.20
C TYR A 523 -11.59 -22.25 -15.66
N GLY A 524 -10.35 -22.04 -16.07
CA GLY A 524 -9.84 -22.65 -17.29
C GLY A 524 -8.54 -22.04 -17.76
N LEU A 525 -7.41 -22.59 -17.31
CA LEU A 525 -6.13 -22.37 -17.99
C LEU A 525 -6.10 -23.06 -19.38
N SER A 526 -6.96 -24.07 -19.58
CA SER A 526 -7.19 -24.76 -20.86
C SER A 526 -8.54 -25.46 -20.87
N MET A 527 -9.13 -25.62 -22.05
CA MET A 527 -10.11 -26.68 -22.31
C MET A 527 -9.35 -27.99 -22.61
N PRO A 528 -9.90 -29.17 -22.26
CA PRO A 528 -9.33 -30.44 -22.70
C PRO A 528 -9.25 -30.50 -24.24
N GLY A 529 -8.05 -30.28 -24.81
CA GLY A 529 -7.84 -30.36 -26.27
C GLY A 529 -6.88 -29.33 -26.86
N ASP A 530 -6.57 -28.23 -26.16
CA ASP A 530 -5.83 -27.09 -26.74
C ASP A 530 -4.31 -27.29 -26.84
N GLY A 531 -3.80 -28.47 -26.46
CA GLY A 531 -2.38 -28.76 -26.38
C GLY A 531 -1.68 -27.94 -25.27
N PRO A 532 -0.37 -28.11 -25.05
CA PRO A 532 0.37 -27.38 -24.02
C PRO A 532 0.51 -25.88 -24.33
N SER A 533 0.71 -25.08 -23.28
CA SER A 533 0.93 -23.63 -23.43
C SER A 533 2.14 -23.32 -24.32
N ALA A 534 1.91 -22.59 -25.41
CA ALA A 534 2.99 -22.03 -26.22
C ALA A 534 3.56 -20.73 -25.61
N LEU A 535 2.81 -20.08 -24.72
CA LEU A 535 3.13 -18.76 -24.19
C LEU A 535 3.83 -18.81 -22.82
N LEU A 536 3.40 -19.72 -21.95
CA LEU A 536 3.91 -19.90 -20.59
C LEU A 536 4.77 -21.16 -20.51
N ASP A 537 5.95 -21.05 -19.90
CA ASP A 537 6.81 -22.20 -19.65
C ASP A 537 6.48 -22.90 -18.31
N ALA A 538 7.08 -24.08 -18.05
CA ALA A 538 6.80 -24.85 -16.83
C ALA A 538 7.11 -24.07 -15.55
N GLY A 539 8.18 -23.27 -15.52
CA GLY A 539 8.52 -22.49 -14.34
C GLY A 539 7.58 -21.29 -14.12
N GLN A 540 7.07 -20.69 -15.19
CA GLN A 540 6.06 -19.63 -15.14
C GLN A 540 4.70 -20.14 -14.66
N LEU A 541 4.24 -21.28 -15.19
CA LEU A 541 3.04 -21.95 -14.71
C LEU A 541 3.14 -22.22 -13.21
N TRP A 542 4.23 -22.83 -12.75
CA TRP A 542 4.46 -23.07 -11.32
C TRP A 542 4.36 -21.79 -10.47
N MET A 543 4.96 -20.67 -10.92
CA MET A 543 4.84 -19.39 -10.22
C MET A 543 3.41 -18.89 -10.11
N ILE A 544 2.59 -19.04 -11.16
CA ILE A 544 1.16 -18.69 -11.12
C ILE A 544 0.43 -19.56 -10.09
N GLY A 545 0.73 -20.87 -10.05
CA GLY A 545 0.12 -21.80 -9.10
C GLY A 545 0.41 -21.43 -7.65
N GLU A 546 1.66 -21.09 -7.35
CA GLU A 546 2.10 -20.63 -6.03
C GLU A 546 1.51 -19.27 -5.65
N MET A 547 1.51 -18.30 -6.56
CA MET A 547 0.90 -16.97 -6.32
C MET A 547 -0.58 -17.08 -5.96
N ASN A 548 -1.32 -17.97 -6.63
CA ASN A 548 -2.74 -18.17 -6.36
C ASN A 548 -2.98 -18.99 -5.08
N ALA A 549 -2.11 -19.95 -4.74
CA ALA A 549 -2.17 -20.63 -3.46
C ALA A 549 -1.94 -19.65 -2.29
N GLU A 550 -1.00 -18.72 -2.46
CA GLU A 550 -0.72 -17.69 -1.47
C GLU A 550 -1.85 -16.65 -1.38
N ARG A 551 -2.44 -16.25 -2.52
CA ARG A 551 -3.64 -15.39 -2.54
C ARG A 551 -4.81 -16.03 -1.79
N ALA A 552 -5.03 -17.32 -1.97
CA ALA A 552 -6.04 -18.07 -1.22
C ALA A 552 -5.74 -18.01 0.30
N ASN A 553 -4.48 -18.23 0.72
CA ASN A 553 -4.10 -18.08 2.13
C ASN A 553 -4.44 -16.68 2.67
N GLN A 554 -4.13 -15.63 1.93
CA GLN A 554 -4.37 -14.24 2.35
C GLN A 554 -5.86 -13.94 2.51
N LEU A 555 -6.69 -14.40 1.56
CA LEU A 555 -8.15 -14.27 1.63
C LEU A 555 -8.71 -15.00 2.85
N GLU A 556 -8.24 -16.21 3.12
CA GLU A 556 -8.66 -16.99 4.30
C GLU A 556 -8.31 -16.29 5.62
N HIS A 557 -7.12 -15.71 5.74
CA HIS A 557 -6.71 -14.97 6.93
C HIS A 557 -7.47 -13.64 7.10
N ALA A 558 -7.86 -13.01 5.98
CA ALA A 558 -8.62 -11.77 5.99
C ALA A 558 -10.10 -11.97 6.30
N ALA A 559 -10.64 -13.18 6.10
CA ALA A 559 -12.03 -13.51 6.36
C ALA A 559 -12.32 -13.46 7.87
N THR A 560 -12.93 -12.36 8.34
CA THR A 560 -13.40 -12.21 9.71
C THR A 560 -14.92 -12.40 9.78
N GLY A 561 -15.42 -13.59 9.48
CA GLY A 561 -16.86 -13.92 9.50
C GLY A 561 -17.32 -14.67 8.27
N ASP A 562 -18.59 -14.50 7.92
CA ASP A 562 -19.18 -15.06 6.70
C ASP A 562 -18.53 -14.44 5.46
N TRP A 563 -18.36 -15.25 4.42
CA TRP A 563 -17.83 -14.81 3.14
C TRP A 563 -18.88 -13.96 2.42
N ASP A 564 -18.49 -12.78 1.94
CA ASP A 564 -19.28 -12.09 0.93
C ASP A 564 -18.99 -12.67 -0.47
N ASP A 565 -19.90 -12.43 -1.42
CA ASP A 565 -19.86 -12.95 -2.79
C ASP A 565 -18.49 -12.69 -3.44
N ASP A 566 -18.00 -11.46 -3.33
CA ASP A 566 -16.71 -11.04 -3.90
C ASP A 566 -15.53 -11.85 -3.32
N SER A 567 -15.48 -12.01 -1.99
CA SER A 567 -14.41 -12.74 -1.32
C SER A 567 -14.51 -14.24 -1.58
N TRP A 568 -15.73 -14.77 -1.68
CA TRP A 568 -15.99 -16.16 -2.00
C TRP A 568 -15.54 -16.49 -3.43
N GLU A 569 -15.95 -15.69 -4.42
CA GLU A 569 -15.53 -15.83 -5.82
C GLU A 569 -14.02 -15.68 -5.97
N ALA A 570 -13.40 -14.69 -5.29
CA ALA A 570 -11.96 -14.50 -5.34
C ALA A 570 -11.18 -15.68 -4.72
N MET A 571 -11.68 -16.25 -3.63
CA MET A 571 -11.12 -17.45 -3.01
C MET A 571 -11.24 -18.64 -3.96
N LEU A 572 -12.44 -18.83 -4.50
CA LEU A 572 -12.75 -19.89 -5.43
C LEU A 572 -11.80 -19.83 -6.64
N ALA A 573 -11.72 -18.68 -7.33
CA ALA A 573 -10.85 -18.46 -8.48
C ALA A 573 -9.35 -18.67 -8.17
N ALA A 574 -8.89 -18.30 -6.96
CA ALA A 574 -7.52 -18.53 -6.55
C ALA A 574 -7.23 -20.05 -6.39
N LEU A 575 -8.09 -20.78 -5.68
CA LEU A 575 -7.96 -22.23 -5.51
C LEU A 575 -8.08 -22.96 -6.84
N ALA A 576 -9.04 -22.56 -7.68
CA ALA A 576 -9.25 -23.00 -9.06
C ALA A 576 -7.97 -23.02 -9.87
N THR A 577 -7.39 -21.83 -9.99
CA THR A 577 -6.25 -21.53 -10.84
C THR A 577 -5.05 -22.29 -10.34
N SER A 578 -4.90 -22.36 -9.01
CA SER A 578 -3.83 -23.14 -8.39
C SER A 578 -3.90 -24.62 -8.77
N VAL A 579 -5.09 -25.24 -8.82
CA VAL A 579 -5.20 -26.63 -9.28
C VAL A 579 -4.95 -26.77 -10.78
N ALA A 580 -5.58 -25.91 -11.59
CA ALA A 580 -5.49 -25.94 -13.05
C ALA A 580 -4.04 -25.79 -13.55
N VAL A 581 -3.23 -24.97 -12.89
CA VAL A 581 -1.79 -24.86 -13.18
C VAL A 581 -1.08 -26.21 -13.06
N TYR A 582 -1.39 -27.00 -12.02
CA TYR A 582 -0.71 -28.29 -11.82
C TYR A 582 -1.23 -29.37 -12.76
N ASP A 583 -2.50 -29.28 -13.19
CA ASP A 583 -3.01 -30.05 -14.32
C ASP A 583 -2.17 -29.79 -15.59
N GLU A 584 -1.91 -28.51 -15.91
CA GLU A 584 -1.07 -28.13 -17.06
C GLU A 584 0.38 -28.59 -16.92
N LEU A 585 0.99 -28.43 -15.74
CA LEU A 585 2.35 -28.91 -15.48
C LEU A 585 2.46 -30.43 -15.68
N LEU A 586 1.46 -31.20 -15.26
CA LEU A 586 1.43 -32.64 -15.48
C LEU A 586 1.18 -33.01 -16.95
N ALA A 587 0.49 -32.17 -17.71
CA ALA A 587 0.30 -32.34 -19.15
C ALA A 587 1.59 -32.06 -19.96
N LEU A 588 2.44 -31.14 -19.48
CA LEU A 588 3.77 -30.88 -20.06
C LEU A 588 4.75 -32.04 -19.85
N LEU A 589 4.55 -32.85 -18.81
CA LEU A 589 5.38 -34.02 -18.51
C LEU A 589 5.11 -35.16 -19.50
N PRO A 590 6.11 -35.59 -20.31
CA PRO A 590 5.93 -36.73 -21.21
C PRO A 590 5.47 -37.99 -20.47
N PRO A 591 4.66 -38.86 -21.11
CA PRO A 591 4.24 -40.13 -20.50
C PRO A 591 5.45 -40.94 -20.02
N GLY A 592 5.45 -41.33 -18.74
CA GLY A 592 6.54 -42.09 -18.12
C GLY A 592 7.77 -41.28 -17.68
N ALA A 593 7.86 -39.99 -18.01
CA ALA A 593 8.91 -39.13 -17.48
C ALA A 593 8.73 -38.89 -15.97
N GLY A 594 9.80 -39.07 -15.19
CA GLY A 594 9.83 -38.82 -13.75
C GLY A 594 10.03 -37.34 -13.38
N ALA A 595 10.55 -36.53 -14.30
CA ALA A 595 10.82 -35.11 -14.12
C ALA A 595 10.59 -34.32 -15.41
N MET A 596 10.29 -33.03 -15.26
CA MET A 596 10.03 -32.11 -16.37
C MET A 596 11.30 -31.97 -17.24
N PRO A 597 11.21 -32.12 -18.56
CA PRO A 597 12.36 -31.89 -19.44
C PRO A 597 12.83 -30.42 -19.38
N ASP A 598 14.15 -30.20 -19.43
CA ASP A 598 14.76 -28.85 -19.46
C ASP A 598 14.19 -27.95 -20.58
N GLY A 599 13.78 -28.57 -21.70
CA GLY A 599 13.18 -27.88 -22.84
C GLY A 599 11.86 -27.15 -22.52
N GLU A 600 11.17 -27.55 -21.45
CA GLU A 600 9.93 -26.90 -20.99
C GLU A 600 10.18 -25.60 -20.19
N PHE A 601 11.45 -25.22 -19.96
CA PHE A 601 11.86 -24.00 -19.27
C PHE A 601 12.47 -22.99 -20.27
N ARG A 602 11.60 -22.36 -21.04
CA ARG A 602 11.95 -21.52 -22.20
C ARG A 602 12.37 -20.10 -21.81
N THR A 603 11.94 -19.61 -20.66
CA THR A 603 12.23 -18.26 -20.16
C THR A 603 13.39 -18.24 -19.15
N PRO A 604 14.08 -17.10 -18.98
CA PRO A 604 15.08 -16.95 -17.93
C PRO A 604 14.53 -17.21 -16.53
N ALA A 605 13.30 -16.77 -16.25
CA ALA A 605 12.63 -16.98 -14.97
C ALA A 605 12.36 -18.48 -14.72
N GLY A 606 11.83 -19.18 -15.73
CA GLY A 606 11.58 -20.62 -15.62
C GLY A 606 12.85 -21.43 -15.41
N ARG A 607 13.91 -21.16 -16.19
CA ARG A 607 15.23 -21.82 -15.97
C ARG A 607 15.81 -21.52 -14.61
N SER A 608 15.61 -20.30 -14.09
CA SER A 608 16.02 -19.95 -12.74
C SER A 608 15.29 -20.83 -11.72
N ARG A 609 13.97 -21.01 -11.86
CA ARG A 609 13.19 -21.88 -10.96
C ARG A 609 13.68 -23.32 -11.01
N LEU A 610 13.88 -23.91 -12.19
CA LEU A 610 14.41 -25.27 -12.32
C LEU A 610 15.76 -25.44 -11.59
N ARG A 611 16.68 -24.46 -11.71
CA ARG A 611 17.99 -24.53 -11.05
C ARG A 611 17.90 -24.50 -9.52
N HIS A 612 16.95 -23.76 -8.96
CA HIS A 612 16.84 -23.58 -7.51
C HIS A 612 15.93 -24.62 -6.85
N LEU A 613 14.95 -25.16 -7.58
CA LEU A 613 13.92 -26.06 -7.07
C LEU A 613 13.66 -27.24 -8.04
N PRO A 614 14.67 -28.02 -8.44
CA PRO A 614 14.49 -29.09 -9.42
C PRO A 614 13.49 -30.17 -8.95
N GLU A 615 13.44 -30.45 -7.65
CA GLU A 615 12.52 -31.41 -7.04
C GLU A 615 11.04 -31.03 -7.20
N SER A 616 10.74 -29.72 -7.30
CA SER A 616 9.39 -29.21 -7.51
C SER A 616 8.80 -29.55 -8.88
N PHE A 617 9.65 -29.97 -9.83
CA PHE A 617 9.25 -30.33 -11.20
C PHE A 617 9.32 -31.84 -11.46
N THR A 618 9.30 -32.65 -10.39
CA THR A 618 9.14 -34.11 -10.49
C THR A 618 7.66 -34.49 -10.59
N ARG A 619 7.36 -35.59 -11.30
CA ARG A 619 5.98 -36.09 -11.44
C ARG A 619 5.33 -36.34 -10.09
N ASP A 620 6.09 -36.93 -9.15
CA ASP A 620 5.59 -37.24 -7.81
C ASP A 620 5.24 -35.96 -7.04
N HIS A 621 6.12 -34.96 -7.06
CA HIS A 621 5.85 -33.67 -6.40
C HIS A 621 4.64 -32.96 -7.03
N LEU A 622 4.61 -32.83 -8.36
CA LEU A 622 3.50 -32.17 -9.06
C LEU A 622 2.16 -32.88 -8.83
N SER A 623 2.15 -34.21 -8.78
CA SER A 623 0.94 -34.99 -8.48
C SER A 623 0.49 -34.81 -7.02
N ALA A 624 1.43 -34.81 -6.07
CA ALA A 624 1.13 -34.58 -4.66
C ALA A 624 0.59 -33.16 -4.42
N GLU A 625 1.22 -32.15 -5.01
CA GLU A 625 0.79 -30.75 -4.93
C GLU A 625 -0.56 -30.50 -5.58
N ARG A 626 -0.83 -31.13 -6.73
CA ARG A 626 -2.16 -31.12 -7.35
C ARG A 626 -3.22 -31.71 -6.42
N ALA A 627 -2.95 -32.88 -5.84
CA ALA A 627 -3.88 -33.55 -4.94
C ALA A 627 -4.18 -32.72 -3.68
N ARG A 628 -3.14 -32.11 -3.09
CA ARG A 628 -3.26 -31.19 -1.95
C ARG A 628 -4.16 -30.00 -2.27
N ARG A 629 -3.93 -29.34 -3.41
CA ARG A 629 -4.71 -28.17 -3.84
C ARG A 629 -6.15 -28.53 -4.20
N ARG A 630 -6.36 -29.67 -4.86
CA ARG A 630 -7.70 -30.18 -5.18
C ARG A 630 -8.48 -30.45 -3.90
N HIS A 631 -7.86 -31.13 -2.93
CA HIS A 631 -8.47 -31.38 -1.64
C HIS A 631 -8.90 -30.08 -0.94
N ARG A 632 -8.04 -29.05 -0.92
CA ARG A 632 -8.39 -27.74 -0.34
C ARG A 632 -9.55 -27.05 -1.08
N LEU A 633 -9.58 -27.12 -2.41
CA LEU A 633 -10.70 -26.59 -3.19
C LEU A 633 -12.01 -27.32 -2.86
N ASP A 634 -11.96 -28.65 -2.77
CA ASP A 634 -13.12 -29.47 -2.44
C ASP A 634 -13.61 -29.20 -1.00
N GLU A 635 -12.69 -28.98 -0.04
CA GLU A 635 -13.02 -28.57 1.33
C GLU A 635 -13.69 -27.20 1.37
N PHE A 636 -13.20 -26.21 0.62
CA PHE A 636 -13.80 -24.88 0.54
C PHE A 636 -15.23 -24.95 -0.02
N LEU A 637 -15.41 -25.66 -1.14
CA LEU A 637 -16.73 -25.86 -1.77
C LEU A 637 -17.72 -26.63 -0.88
N ALA A 638 -17.23 -27.53 -0.03
CA ALA A 638 -18.09 -28.28 0.89
C ALA A 638 -18.41 -27.52 2.19
N GLY A 639 -17.47 -26.69 2.67
CA GLY A 639 -17.55 -26.01 3.96
C GLY A 639 -18.18 -24.62 3.91
N VAL A 640 -18.16 -23.97 2.75
CA VAL A 640 -18.69 -22.61 2.56
C VAL A 640 -19.74 -22.66 1.45
N PRO A 641 -21.05 -22.63 1.80
CA PRO A 641 -22.08 -22.58 0.77
C PRO A 641 -21.88 -21.32 -0.09
N GLU A 642 -22.17 -21.47 -1.38
CA GLU A 642 -22.26 -20.32 -2.29
C GLU A 642 -23.26 -19.32 -1.68
N PRO A 643 -22.87 -18.04 -1.52
CA PRO A 643 -23.80 -17.05 -0.99
C PRO A 643 -25.01 -16.90 -1.93
N ASP A 644 -26.20 -16.75 -1.33
CA ASP A 644 -27.51 -16.75 -2.01
C ASP A 644 -27.74 -15.55 -2.96
#